data_AF-F9FXN4-F1
#
_entry.id   AF-F9FXN4-F1
#
_cell.length_a   1.000
_cell.length_b   1.000
_cell.length_c   1.000
_cell.angle_alpha   90.00
_cell.angle_beta   90.00
_cell.angle_gamma   90.00
#
_symmetry.space_group_name_H-M   'P 1'
#
loop_
_entity.id
_entity.type
_entity.pdbx_description
1 polymer ?
#
loop_
_entity_poly.entity_id
_entity_poly.type
_entity_poly.pdbx_seq_one_letter_code
_entity_poly.pdbx_strand_id
1 'polypeptide(L)'
;MPESNVSLVGNNYFLCGPYGRNLSGASDREFAKAFQHPPGVHHAFVAIGEDDCYFTKYYNERTERFTWSWSLSSYGGLDRALDSLDGDTPEFVSLGSDGYYFMRTRSGRIFWNLPDAADEFVENADPDNNGVKYVWLGTEGSYVAQKESGHSQWNLRGNYGSLEQSIRTMPRIRTLGLNLENDRSYFVVFDDGSVMCNPVECRDLLYSFLPLHVVMEAPRTTGGRLGVPSAKDWDHYREVITELYIKRNMSLSRLMSHMRLEYGFRATEKMYKLRFTEWNLKKNMTRGRSAACILDPEVNLTNLDKLKEYYRRQPENKRRELLETLLQPLIGETPINSTAPPVSLTPPADLLTQEYRFHLLNTYVRGSSEVNRWPRDAKSGFKNEDNVPAWCSSVMSASLALREEKEGEATRFLQHFIKQSHQQLLRQDPLIFTFVYTSVLFFATSRPGVARWLLNSLNDVSESLPWAGSSHPLRLLLQVMLQLGPTGIVTHAKSTILAYINMIYEALGKVYPIIQDMMSDTIWRLLRYKLMSPEEVATLGRGLVLAAELQNQHRCKDHINLKMQLADAYLESGKYIEARRTAEEIKDVEYKSERMMPSLYMLLSRIDEAERGAEGAIESALRSVVMSMEVFGKWSDWTVNSLDFYYKVLKRAGRVDEAMRVVQDRDLAIEKLCDKLEDSGITVSD
;
A
#
# COMPACT_ATOMS: atom_id res chain seq x y z
N MET A 1 0.07 14.72 -42.96
CA MET A 1 -0.25 14.76 -41.52
C MET A 1 1.06 14.65 -40.76
N PRO A 2 1.29 15.42 -39.69
CA PRO A 2 2.64 15.63 -39.17
C PRO A 2 3.21 14.30 -38.67
N GLU A 3 4.42 13.99 -39.16
CA GLU A 3 5.20 12.85 -38.75
C GLU A 3 5.35 12.88 -37.22
N SER A 4 5.01 11.77 -36.59
CA SER A 4 5.08 11.67 -35.15
C SER A 4 6.53 11.71 -34.68
N ASN A 5 6.87 12.62 -33.77
CA ASN A 5 8.22 12.79 -33.24
C ASN A 5 8.26 12.54 -31.73
N VAL A 6 9.36 11.94 -31.26
CA VAL A 6 9.62 11.63 -29.86
C VAL A 6 10.98 12.18 -29.47
N SER A 7 11.06 12.90 -28.36
CA SER A 7 12.31 13.38 -27.76
C SER A 7 12.40 12.90 -26.31
N LEU A 8 13.58 12.43 -25.88
CA LEU A 8 13.83 11.83 -24.56
C LEU A 8 15.06 12.44 -23.88
N VAL A 9 14.95 12.87 -22.62
CA VAL A 9 16.10 13.32 -21.80
C VAL A 9 15.85 13.01 -20.32
N GLY A 10 16.69 12.17 -19.72
CA GLY A 10 16.53 11.73 -18.33
C GLY A 10 15.18 11.04 -18.12
N ASN A 11 14.40 11.55 -17.18
CA ASN A 11 13.04 11.07 -16.94
C ASN A 11 11.97 11.84 -17.75
N ASN A 12 12.39 12.78 -18.61
CA ASN A 12 11.48 13.61 -19.40
C ASN A 12 11.33 13.09 -20.82
N TYR A 13 10.13 13.26 -21.38
CA TYR A 13 9.90 13.06 -22.80
C TYR A 13 8.86 14.02 -23.37
N PHE A 14 8.93 14.22 -24.70
CA PHE A 14 7.95 14.97 -25.46
C PHE A 14 7.46 14.15 -26.65
N LEU A 15 6.15 14.18 -26.89
CA LEU A 15 5.50 13.54 -28.02
C LEU A 15 4.79 14.56 -28.93
N CYS A 16 5.12 14.56 -30.21
CA CYS A 16 4.36 15.24 -31.26
C CYS A 16 3.57 14.21 -32.09
N GLY A 17 2.24 14.34 -32.21
CA GLY A 17 1.40 13.42 -33.01
C GLY A 17 -0.10 13.77 -33.01
N PRO A 18 -0.95 13.04 -33.78
CA PRO A 18 -2.37 13.37 -33.99
C PRO A 18 -3.27 13.23 -32.76
N TYR A 19 -2.82 12.58 -31.67
CA TYR A 19 -3.67 12.22 -30.52
C TYR A 19 -3.20 12.71 -29.14
N GLY A 20 -2.20 13.57 -29.03
CA GLY A 20 -1.92 14.18 -27.73
C GLY A 20 -0.55 14.84 -27.60
N ARG A 21 -0.54 15.95 -26.86
CA ARG A 21 0.65 16.54 -26.26
C ARG A 21 0.75 16.05 -24.83
N ASN A 22 1.69 15.16 -24.55
CA ASN A 22 2.03 14.78 -23.18
C ASN A 22 3.49 15.14 -22.94
N LEU A 23 3.71 16.18 -22.14
CA LEU A 23 4.92 16.29 -21.32
C LEU A 23 4.65 15.45 -20.08
N SER A 24 5.47 14.42 -19.85
CA SER A 24 5.51 13.78 -18.53
C SER A 24 6.92 13.95 -17.97
N GLY A 25 7.01 14.30 -16.69
CA GLY A 25 8.27 14.41 -15.95
C GLY A 25 8.69 15.81 -15.53
N ALA A 26 8.05 16.89 -15.99
CA ALA A 26 8.60 18.24 -15.80
C ALA A 26 7.71 19.20 -14.99
N SER A 27 8.08 19.44 -13.72
CA SER A 27 7.77 20.70 -13.03
C SER A 27 8.99 21.62 -12.90
N ASP A 28 10.23 21.10 -13.00
CA ASP A 28 11.41 21.81 -12.49
C ASP A 28 12.45 22.24 -13.56
N ARG A 29 12.36 21.74 -14.81
CA ARG A 29 13.31 22.05 -15.92
C ARG A 29 12.87 23.27 -16.75
N GLU A 30 13.81 24.08 -17.25
CA GLU A 30 13.48 25.35 -17.94
C GLU A 30 12.78 25.15 -19.29
N PHE A 31 13.22 24.17 -20.10
CA PHE A 31 12.61 23.90 -21.41
C PHE A 31 11.12 23.56 -21.31
N ALA A 32 10.68 22.98 -20.19
CA ALA A 32 9.28 22.60 -19.98
C ALA A 32 8.37 23.83 -19.87
N LYS A 33 8.88 24.96 -19.35
CA LYS A 33 8.17 26.25 -19.33
C LYS A 33 8.00 26.80 -20.75
N ALA A 34 8.98 26.60 -21.62
CA ALA A 34 8.93 27.06 -23.01
C ALA A 34 7.84 26.36 -23.85
N PHE A 35 7.38 25.17 -23.42
CA PHE A 35 6.30 24.42 -24.09
C PHE A 35 4.91 24.67 -23.48
N GLN A 36 4.81 25.53 -22.46
CA GLN A 36 3.54 26.01 -21.88
C GLN A 36 3.08 27.27 -22.62
N HIS A 37 2.43 27.09 -23.78
CA HIS A 37 1.90 28.20 -24.58
C HIS A 37 0.40 28.45 -24.38
N PRO A 38 -0.09 29.68 -24.65
CA PRO A 38 -1.51 30.02 -24.59
C PRO A 38 -2.38 29.18 -25.55
N PRO A 39 -3.71 29.14 -25.32
CA PRO A 39 -4.65 28.40 -26.15
C PRO A 39 -4.50 28.77 -27.64
N GLY A 40 -4.34 27.78 -28.52
CA GLY A 40 -4.24 27.97 -29.97
C GLY A 40 -2.85 27.75 -30.59
N VAL A 41 -1.79 27.61 -29.78
CA VAL A 41 -0.44 27.26 -30.26
C VAL A 41 -0.24 25.75 -30.23
N HIS A 42 0.15 25.10 -31.34
CA HIS A 42 0.38 23.65 -31.45
C HIS A 42 1.81 23.26 -31.83
N HIS A 43 2.55 22.60 -30.93
CA HIS A 43 3.88 22.06 -31.24
C HIS A 43 3.77 20.85 -32.19
N ALA A 44 4.40 20.97 -33.34
CA ALA A 44 4.46 19.97 -34.39
C ALA A 44 5.75 19.12 -34.34
N PHE A 45 6.82 19.67 -33.78
CA PHE A 45 8.10 19.00 -33.60
C PHE A 45 8.83 19.59 -32.38
N VAL A 46 9.48 18.74 -31.59
CA VAL A 46 10.31 19.16 -30.46
C VAL A 46 11.57 18.30 -30.42
N ALA A 47 12.73 18.94 -30.40
CA ALA A 47 14.01 18.32 -30.06
C ALA A 47 14.51 18.88 -28.75
N ILE A 48 14.89 18.02 -27.81
CA ILE A 48 15.44 18.37 -26.51
C ILE A 48 16.88 17.85 -26.46
N GLY A 49 17.80 18.75 -26.11
CA GLY A 49 19.22 18.47 -25.90
C GLY A 49 19.59 18.52 -24.42
N GLU A 50 20.88 18.36 -24.13
CA GLU A 50 21.46 18.57 -22.79
C GLU A 50 21.34 20.04 -22.34
N ASP A 51 21.50 20.29 -21.03
CA ASP A 51 21.51 21.64 -20.43
C ASP A 51 20.30 22.53 -20.81
N ASP A 52 19.12 21.93 -20.82
CA ASP A 52 17.85 22.56 -21.18
C ASP A 52 17.82 23.20 -22.58
N CYS A 53 18.71 22.75 -23.47
CA CYS A 53 18.69 23.13 -24.87
C CYS A 53 17.46 22.54 -25.57
N TYR A 54 16.79 23.34 -26.40
CA TYR A 54 15.66 22.83 -27.17
C TYR A 54 15.47 23.56 -28.50
N PHE A 55 14.85 22.83 -29.44
CA PHE A 55 14.29 23.37 -30.67
C PHE A 55 12.83 22.94 -30.78
N THR A 56 11.93 23.84 -31.18
CA THR A 56 10.53 23.48 -31.46
C THR A 56 9.97 24.18 -32.68
N LYS A 57 9.17 23.43 -33.44
CA LYS A 57 8.30 23.93 -34.50
C LYS A 57 6.86 23.90 -34.01
N TYR A 58 6.14 24.99 -34.19
CA TYR A 58 4.76 25.12 -33.74
C TYR A 58 3.89 25.91 -34.73
N TYR A 59 2.58 25.69 -34.67
CA TYR A 59 1.59 26.43 -35.43
C TYR A 59 0.89 27.46 -34.54
N ASN A 60 0.81 28.70 -35.00
CA ASN A 60 -0.06 29.74 -34.42
C ASN A 60 -0.99 30.27 -35.52
N GLU A 61 -2.30 30.22 -35.30
CA GLU A 61 -3.30 30.78 -36.25
C GLU A 61 -3.10 30.31 -37.71
N ARG A 62 -2.68 29.04 -37.90
CA ARG A 62 -2.32 28.39 -39.19
C ARG A 62 -1.00 28.84 -39.84
N THR A 63 -0.22 29.72 -39.22
CA THR A 63 1.18 29.97 -39.61
C THR A 63 2.15 29.05 -38.87
N GLU A 64 3.04 28.40 -39.63
CA GLU A 64 4.16 27.62 -39.09
C GLU A 64 5.24 28.57 -38.60
N ARG A 65 5.73 28.36 -37.38
CA ARG A 65 6.86 29.08 -36.78
C ARG A 65 7.78 28.08 -36.10
N PHE A 66 9.02 28.48 -35.86
CA PHE A 66 9.94 27.72 -35.03
C PHE A 66 10.72 28.65 -34.11
N THR A 67 11.18 28.11 -32.98
CA THR A 67 11.98 28.82 -31.98
C THR A 67 12.89 27.82 -31.26
N TRP A 68 13.93 28.32 -30.61
CA TRP A 68 14.93 27.53 -29.91
C TRP A 68 15.44 28.25 -28.66
N SER A 69 16.10 27.52 -27.77
CA SER A 69 16.71 28.09 -26.57
C SER A 69 17.95 28.94 -26.90
N TRP A 70 18.22 29.99 -26.13
CA TRP A 70 19.44 30.80 -26.27
C TRP A 70 20.73 29.99 -26.05
N SER A 71 20.65 28.87 -25.32
CA SER A 71 21.74 27.95 -25.03
C SER A 71 22.18 27.07 -26.20
N LEU A 72 21.46 27.08 -27.34
CA LEU A 72 21.80 26.25 -28.51
C LEU A 72 23.18 26.54 -29.12
N SER A 73 23.81 27.66 -28.74
CA SER A 73 25.18 28.01 -29.12
C SER A 73 26.22 26.98 -28.66
N SER A 74 25.89 26.13 -27.68
CA SER A 74 26.72 24.97 -27.28
C SER A 74 26.85 23.92 -28.39
N TYR A 75 25.91 23.86 -29.34
CA TYR A 75 25.91 22.95 -30.48
C TYR A 75 26.61 23.56 -31.71
N GLY A 76 27.83 24.07 -31.51
CA GLY A 76 28.83 24.26 -32.59
C GLY A 76 28.37 24.99 -33.85
N GLY A 77 27.49 26.00 -33.75
CA GLY A 77 27.03 26.80 -34.90
C GLY A 77 25.64 26.45 -35.45
N LEU A 78 24.87 25.59 -34.79
CA LEU A 78 23.46 25.31 -35.13
C LEU A 78 22.58 26.58 -35.07
N ASP A 79 22.82 27.48 -34.12
CA ASP A 79 22.15 28.78 -34.01
C ASP A 79 22.37 29.64 -35.26
N ARG A 80 23.61 29.75 -35.75
CA ARG A 80 23.94 30.46 -37.00
C ARG A 80 23.32 29.78 -38.22
N ALA A 81 23.27 28.45 -38.22
CA ALA A 81 22.62 27.71 -39.30
C ALA A 81 21.12 28.04 -39.35
N LEU A 82 20.44 28.08 -38.20
CA LEU A 82 19.03 28.47 -38.08
C LEU A 82 18.79 29.93 -38.51
N ASP A 83 19.69 30.85 -38.17
CA ASP A 83 19.62 32.26 -38.59
C ASP A 83 19.81 32.43 -40.10
N SER A 84 20.53 31.51 -40.76
CA SER A 84 20.85 31.57 -42.20
C SER A 84 19.78 30.97 -43.13
N LEU A 85 18.60 30.60 -42.61
CA LEU A 85 17.62 29.80 -43.35
C LEU A 85 16.83 30.55 -44.44
N ASP A 86 16.93 31.87 -44.59
CA ASP A 86 16.37 32.66 -45.72
C ASP A 86 14.95 32.24 -46.20
N GLY A 87 14.03 31.97 -45.27
CA GLY A 87 12.66 31.57 -45.57
C GLY A 87 12.42 30.06 -45.73
N ASP A 88 13.47 29.25 -45.65
CA ASP A 88 13.40 27.80 -45.47
C ASP A 88 13.07 27.44 -44.01
N THR A 89 12.57 26.22 -43.80
CA THR A 89 12.08 25.77 -42.49
C THR A 89 12.73 24.44 -42.10
N PRO A 90 13.18 24.27 -40.84
CA PRO A 90 13.67 22.99 -40.38
C PRO A 90 12.56 21.93 -40.43
N GLU A 91 12.83 20.86 -41.16
CA GLU A 91 11.96 19.69 -41.23
C GLU A 91 12.22 18.78 -40.03
N PHE A 92 13.49 18.50 -39.76
CA PHE A 92 13.96 17.60 -38.72
C PHE A 92 15.19 18.18 -38.02
N VAL A 93 15.24 18.08 -36.69
CA VAL A 93 16.38 18.48 -35.85
C VAL A 93 16.63 17.39 -34.80
N SER A 94 17.88 16.98 -34.62
CA SER A 94 18.31 16.09 -33.53
C SER A 94 19.47 16.73 -32.78
N LEU A 95 19.40 16.68 -31.46
CA LEU A 95 20.40 17.19 -30.52
C LEU A 95 20.95 15.99 -29.74
N GLY A 96 22.27 15.80 -29.75
CA GLY A 96 22.99 14.73 -29.06
C GLY A 96 23.82 15.22 -27.88
N SER A 97 24.52 14.31 -27.20
CA SER A 97 25.56 14.73 -26.24
C SER A 97 26.74 15.41 -26.93
N ASP A 98 27.61 16.05 -26.16
CA ASP A 98 28.91 16.56 -26.63
C ASP A 98 28.82 17.62 -27.76
N GLY A 99 27.68 18.30 -27.86
CA GLY A 99 27.44 19.34 -28.88
C GLY A 99 27.18 18.80 -30.29
N TYR A 100 26.92 17.50 -30.44
CA TYR A 100 26.55 16.91 -31.72
C TYR A 100 25.12 17.29 -32.11
N TYR A 101 24.91 17.64 -33.38
CA TYR A 101 23.58 17.94 -33.91
C TYR A 101 23.43 17.50 -35.36
N PHE A 102 22.18 17.34 -35.78
CA PHE A 102 21.80 17.21 -37.17
C PHE A 102 20.52 17.98 -37.44
N MET A 103 20.51 18.75 -38.53
CA MET A 103 19.34 19.46 -39.01
C MET A 103 19.16 19.23 -40.51
N ARG A 104 17.92 18.92 -40.91
CA ARG A 104 17.49 18.90 -42.31
C ARG A 104 16.35 19.89 -42.49
N THR A 105 16.40 20.68 -43.56
CA THR A 105 15.36 21.64 -43.92
C THR A 105 14.38 21.05 -44.95
N ARG A 106 13.24 21.73 -45.14
CA ARG A 106 12.21 21.31 -46.11
C ARG A 106 12.70 21.39 -47.56
N SER A 107 13.67 22.26 -47.87
CA SER A 107 14.33 22.28 -49.18
C SER A 107 15.36 21.14 -49.39
N GLY A 108 15.64 20.36 -48.34
CA GLY A 108 16.61 19.27 -48.37
C GLY A 108 18.03 19.67 -47.96
N ARG A 109 18.28 20.93 -47.60
CA ARG A 109 19.58 21.35 -47.05
C ARG A 109 19.83 20.68 -45.71
N ILE A 110 21.05 20.24 -45.48
CA ILE A 110 21.49 19.60 -44.24
C ILE A 110 22.61 20.40 -43.58
N PHE A 111 22.59 20.43 -42.25
CA PHE A 111 23.60 21.05 -41.39
C PHE A 111 23.88 20.10 -40.24
N TRP A 112 25.14 19.89 -39.90
CA TRP A 112 25.46 18.87 -38.92
C TRP A 112 26.81 19.13 -38.23
N ASN A 113 26.94 18.56 -37.04
CA ASN A 113 28.19 18.33 -36.32
C ASN A 113 28.04 16.93 -35.71
N LEU A 114 28.78 15.94 -36.20
CA LEU A 114 28.52 14.53 -35.92
C LEU A 114 29.78 13.80 -35.43
N PRO A 115 29.62 12.66 -34.73
CA PRO A 115 30.74 11.76 -34.48
C PRO A 115 31.35 11.27 -35.82
N ASP A 116 32.67 11.12 -35.89
CA ASP A 116 33.43 10.81 -37.13
C ASP A 116 32.77 9.76 -38.04
N ALA A 117 32.27 8.65 -37.46
CA ALA A 117 31.65 7.56 -38.23
C ALA A 117 30.25 7.89 -38.80
N ALA A 118 29.54 8.86 -38.23
CA ALA A 118 28.29 9.38 -38.74
C ALA A 118 28.54 10.48 -39.78
N ASP A 119 29.59 11.28 -39.56
CA ASP A 119 30.03 12.34 -40.47
C ASP A 119 30.36 11.78 -41.86
N GLU A 120 31.19 10.73 -41.91
CA GLU A 120 31.53 10.02 -43.16
C GLU A 120 30.28 9.46 -43.88
N PHE A 121 29.27 9.00 -43.14
CA PHE A 121 28.03 8.49 -43.74
C PHE A 121 27.19 9.59 -44.41
N VAL A 122 27.18 10.78 -43.80
CA VAL A 122 26.47 11.96 -44.30
C VAL A 122 27.21 12.55 -45.50
N GLU A 123 28.53 12.69 -45.43
CA GLU A 123 29.35 13.22 -46.53
C GLU A 123 29.26 12.34 -47.79
N ASN A 124 29.20 11.01 -47.61
CA ASN A 124 29.10 10.05 -48.72
C ASN A 124 27.65 9.84 -49.24
N ALA A 125 26.68 10.62 -48.78
CA ALA A 125 25.31 10.54 -49.28
C ALA A 125 25.14 11.43 -50.52
N ASP A 126 24.58 10.86 -51.59
CA ASP A 126 24.18 11.62 -52.79
C ASP A 126 22.93 12.46 -52.47
N PRO A 127 23.03 13.80 -52.38
CA PRO A 127 21.90 14.66 -51.98
C PRO A 127 20.71 14.57 -52.95
N ASP A 128 20.96 14.31 -54.23
CA ASP A 128 19.95 14.41 -55.29
C ASP A 128 19.21 13.09 -55.53
N ASN A 129 19.79 11.96 -55.09
CA ASN A 129 19.25 10.61 -55.38
C ASN A 129 18.95 9.79 -54.11
N ASN A 130 19.75 9.94 -53.06
CA ASN A 130 19.61 9.14 -51.84
C ASN A 130 20.24 9.82 -50.62
N GLY A 131 19.80 11.06 -50.36
CA GLY A 131 20.31 11.88 -49.26
C GLY A 131 20.02 11.28 -47.89
N VAL A 132 20.68 11.82 -46.85
CA VAL A 132 20.37 11.44 -45.47
C VAL A 132 19.03 12.06 -45.06
N LYS A 133 18.11 11.20 -44.63
CA LYS A 133 16.76 11.60 -44.20
C LYS A 133 16.73 11.98 -42.72
N TYR A 134 17.30 11.12 -41.87
CA TYR A 134 17.28 11.29 -40.42
C TYR A 134 18.63 10.91 -39.82
N VAL A 135 19.03 11.64 -38.79
CA VAL A 135 20.11 11.23 -37.87
C VAL A 135 19.59 11.45 -36.46
N TRP A 136 19.40 10.36 -35.72
CA TRP A 136 19.00 10.39 -34.32
C TRP A 136 20.23 10.25 -33.44
N LEU A 137 20.43 11.22 -32.57
CA LEU A 137 21.57 11.28 -31.65
C LEU A 137 21.14 10.89 -30.24
N GLY A 138 22.05 10.20 -29.55
CA GLY A 138 21.90 9.73 -28.18
C GLY A 138 23.07 10.17 -27.30
N THR A 139 23.16 9.53 -26.13
CA THR A 139 24.23 9.78 -25.15
C THR A 139 25.58 9.26 -25.63
N GLU A 140 26.65 9.87 -25.13
CA GLU A 140 28.06 9.53 -25.43
C GLU A 140 28.34 9.39 -26.93
N GLY A 141 27.76 10.27 -27.76
CA GLY A 141 27.90 10.27 -29.23
C GLY A 141 27.36 9.02 -29.92
N SER A 142 26.42 8.32 -29.30
CA SER A 142 25.64 7.24 -29.92
C SER A 142 24.76 7.81 -31.03
N TYR A 143 24.65 7.13 -32.17
CA TYR A 143 23.81 7.61 -33.27
C TYR A 143 23.16 6.50 -34.09
N VAL A 144 22.07 6.85 -34.75
CA VAL A 144 21.43 6.09 -35.84
C VAL A 144 21.13 7.05 -36.98
N ALA A 145 21.72 6.80 -38.15
CA ALA A 145 21.51 7.58 -39.36
C ALA A 145 20.76 6.74 -40.41
N GLN A 146 19.89 7.37 -41.20
CA GLN A 146 19.10 6.71 -42.23
C GLN A 146 18.98 7.59 -43.48
N LYS A 147 19.23 7.00 -44.66
CA LYS A 147 19.04 7.62 -45.99
C LYS A 147 17.59 7.50 -46.48
N GLU A 148 17.21 8.26 -47.50
CA GLU A 148 15.85 8.20 -48.08
C GLU A 148 15.47 6.81 -48.62
N SER A 149 16.43 6.05 -49.13
CA SER A 149 16.28 4.63 -49.49
C SER A 149 15.89 3.73 -48.31
N GLY A 150 16.03 4.19 -47.07
CA GLY A 150 15.86 3.42 -45.84
C GLY A 150 17.08 2.62 -45.43
N HIS A 151 18.23 2.81 -46.11
CA HIS A 151 19.51 2.28 -45.66
C HIS A 151 19.95 3.01 -44.39
N SER A 152 20.25 2.27 -43.33
CA SER A 152 20.59 2.81 -42.02
C SER A 152 22.00 2.40 -41.60
N GLN A 153 22.75 3.31 -40.98
CA GLN A 153 24.01 3.05 -40.29
C GLN A 153 23.89 3.53 -38.84
N TRP A 154 24.48 2.81 -37.90
CA TRP A 154 24.42 3.19 -36.49
C TRP A 154 25.71 2.79 -35.77
N ASN A 155 26.00 3.52 -34.70
CA ASN A 155 26.95 3.12 -33.68
C ASN A 155 26.37 3.53 -32.33
N LEU A 156 25.90 2.55 -31.56
CA LEU A 156 25.31 2.80 -30.25
C LEU A 156 26.33 2.71 -29.11
N ARG A 157 27.60 2.41 -29.40
CA ARG A 157 28.70 2.34 -28.40
C ARG A 157 28.43 1.45 -27.18
N GLY A 158 27.55 0.46 -27.30
CA GLY A 158 27.13 -0.42 -26.20
C GLY A 158 25.91 0.09 -25.43
N ASN A 159 25.45 1.31 -25.72
CA ASN A 159 24.24 1.91 -25.18
C ASN A 159 22.99 1.36 -25.90
N TYR A 160 21.85 1.48 -25.23
CA TYR A 160 20.52 1.10 -25.70
C TYR A 160 20.43 -0.38 -26.10
N GLY A 161 21.03 -1.27 -25.31
CA GLY A 161 21.44 -2.63 -25.70
C GLY A 161 20.48 -3.48 -26.57
N SER A 162 19.15 -3.44 -26.36
CA SER A 162 18.20 -4.21 -27.20
C SER A 162 17.86 -3.55 -28.55
N LEU A 163 18.21 -2.28 -28.75
CA LEU A 163 17.93 -1.52 -29.95
C LEU A 163 18.77 -1.99 -31.14
N GLU A 164 20.04 -2.34 -30.92
CA GLU A 164 20.97 -2.69 -32.01
C GLU A 164 20.48 -3.90 -32.83
N GLN A 165 20.10 -4.98 -32.14
CA GLN A 165 19.55 -6.17 -32.78
C GLN A 165 18.25 -5.86 -33.54
N SER A 166 17.48 -4.89 -33.07
CA SER A 166 16.19 -4.51 -33.63
C SER A 166 16.35 -3.75 -34.95
N ILE A 167 17.24 -2.75 -34.97
CA ILE A 167 17.59 -1.99 -36.18
C ILE A 167 18.19 -2.92 -37.25
N ARG A 168 19.01 -3.90 -36.84
CA ARG A 168 19.53 -4.95 -37.74
C ARG A 168 18.42 -5.76 -38.43
N THR A 169 17.33 -6.06 -37.70
CA THR A 169 16.22 -6.89 -38.21
C THR A 169 15.15 -6.10 -38.95
N MET A 170 14.97 -4.82 -38.62
CA MET A 170 13.92 -3.94 -39.15
C MET A 170 14.57 -2.61 -39.57
N PRO A 171 14.99 -2.47 -40.85
CA PRO A 171 15.90 -1.40 -41.23
C PRO A 171 15.23 -0.03 -41.39
N ARG A 172 13.91 0.01 -41.65
CA ARG A 172 13.17 1.26 -41.89
C ARG A 172 12.49 1.79 -40.64
N ILE A 173 13.18 2.70 -39.98
CA ILE A 173 12.74 3.47 -38.83
C ILE A 173 11.86 4.64 -39.29
N ARG A 174 10.68 4.78 -38.69
CA ARG A 174 9.77 5.92 -38.88
C ARG A 174 10.08 7.05 -37.92
N THR A 175 10.29 6.73 -36.64
CA THR A 175 10.69 7.70 -35.62
C THR A 175 11.48 6.99 -34.52
N LEU A 176 12.47 7.66 -33.96
CA LEU A 176 13.35 7.15 -32.92
C LEU A 176 13.66 8.28 -31.94
N GLY A 177 13.60 7.97 -30.66
CA GLY A 177 14.10 8.80 -29.57
C GLY A 177 15.13 8.01 -28.78
N LEU A 178 16.34 8.54 -28.69
CA LEU A 178 17.41 8.05 -27.82
C LEU A 178 17.50 8.98 -26.62
N ASN A 179 17.58 8.43 -25.41
CA ASN A 179 17.61 9.24 -24.20
C ASN A 179 19.02 9.70 -23.87
N LEU A 180 19.21 11.02 -23.73
CA LEU A 180 20.53 11.63 -23.55
C LEU A 180 21.15 11.40 -22.15
N GLU A 181 20.35 11.24 -21.10
CA GLU A 181 20.85 11.03 -19.72
C GLU A 181 20.66 9.58 -19.23
N ASN A 182 20.02 8.72 -20.05
CA ASN A 182 19.76 7.32 -19.70
C ASN A 182 20.06 6.40 -20.88
N ASP A 183 21.25 5.81 -20.86
CA ASP A 183 21.80 4.89 -21.84
C ASP A 183 20.96 3.62 -22.10
N ARG A 184 19.96 3.30 -21.26
CA ARG A 184 19.09 2.13 -21.46
C ARG A 184 17.75 2.48 -22.09
N SER A 185 17.40 3.76 -22.11
CA SER A 185 16.06 4.23 -22.46
C SER A 185 15.99 4.70 -23.91
N TYR A 186 15.07 4.13 -24.66
CA TYR A 186 14.81 4.49 -26.05
C TYR A 186 13.36 4.19 -26.44
N PHE A 187 12.92 4.82 -27.53
CA PHE A 187 11.63 4.57 -28.16
C PHE A 187 11.80 4.57 -29.68
N VAL A 188 11.34 3.52 -30.36
CA VAL A 188 11.42 3.39 -31.82
C VAL A 188 10.11 2.90 -32.40
N VAL A 189 9.71 3.48 -33.52
CA VAL A 189 8.61 3.03 -34.37
C VAL A 189 9.18 2.74 -35.75
N PHE A 190 8.88 1.56 -36.28
CA PHE A 190 9.27 1.15 -37.63
C PHE A 190 8.14 1.44 -38.63
N ASP A 191 8.47 1.42 -39.91
CA ASP A 191 7.51 1.71 -40.99
C ASP A 191 6.38 0.68 -41.10
N ASP A 192 6.59 -0.55 -40.63
CA ASP A 192 5.55 -1.57 -40.55
C ASP A 192 4.55 -1.33 -39.39
N GLY A 193 4.79 -0.28 -38.58
CA GLY A 193 3.99 0.05 -37.40
C GLY A 193 4.45 -0.67 -36.13
N SER A 194 5.49 -1.50 -36.19
CA SER A 194 6.08 -2.12 -35.01
C SER A 194 6.68 -1.05 -34.09
N VAL A 195 6.41 -1.17 -32.79
CA VAL A 195 6.93 -0.25 -31.76
C VAL A 195 7.81 -1.03 -30.80
N MET A 196 9.00 -0.51 -30.52
CA MET A 196 9.89 -1.04 -29.49
C MET A 196 10.33 0.08 -28.55
N CYS A 197 10.37 -0.23 -27.26
CA CYS A 197 10.81 0.73 -26.25
C CYS A 197 11.37 -0.01 -25.04
N ASN A 198 12.33 0.59 -24.35
CA ASN A 198 12.84 0.10 -23.07
C ASN A 198 12.69 1.22 -22.03
N PRO A 199 11.53 1.35 -21.36
CA PRO A 199 11.27 2.50 -20.51
C PRO A 199 11.85 2.31 -19.11
N VAL A 200 12.49 3.37 -18.59
CA VAL A 200 12.49 3.59 -17.13
C VAL A 200 11.15 4.21 -16.70
N GLU A 201 10.51 5.10 -17.49
CA GLU A 201 9.21 5.71 -17.10
C GLU A 201 8.18 5.96 -18.24
N CYS A 202 8.45 5.57 -19.49
CA CYS A 202 7.56 5.87 -20.62
C CYS A 202 6.41 4.87 -20.84
N ARG A 203 5.52 4.66 -19.86
CA ARG A 203 4.33 3.80 -20.07
C ARG A 203 3.26 4.45 -20.96
N ASP A 204 3.17 5.78 -20.97
CA ASP A 204 2.11 6.47 -21.72
C ASP A 204 2.40 6.54 -23.23
N LEU A 205 3.66 6.36 -23.65
CA LEU A 205 4.06 6.26 -25.06
C LEU A 205 3.42 5.05 -25.76
N LEU A 206 3.09 3.97 -25.04
CA LEU A 206 2.47 2.78 -25.63
C LEU A 206 0.99 3.01 -25.98
N TYR A 207 0.30 3.95 -25.31
CA TYR A 207 -1.13 4.18 -25.50
C TYR A 207 -1.44 5.27 -26.54
N SER A 208 -0.51 6.18 -26.80
CA SER A 208 -0.69 7.33 -27.71
C SER A 208 -0.45 7.01 -29.20
N PHE A 209 0.15 5.85 -29.51
CA PHE A 209 0.55 5.47 -30.87
C PHE A 209 -0.27 4.34 -31.53
N LEU A 210 -1.23 3.74 -30.84
CA LEU A 210 -1.95 2.58 -31.35
C LEU A 210 -3.34 2.92 -31.89
N PRO A 211 -3.62 2.73 -33.19
CA PRO A 211 -4.93 2.31 -33.65
C PRO A 211 -5.12 0.82 -33.31
N LEU A 212 -6.37 0.44 -33.02
CA LEU A 212 -6.79 -0.94 -32.77
C LEU A 212 -6.28 -1.92 -33.85
N HIS A 213 -5.73 -3.04 -33.38
CA HIS A 213 -5.32 -4.27 -34.07
C HIS A 213 -3.85 -4.45 -34.52
N VAL A 214 -3.41 -5.70 -34.27
CA VAL A 214 -2.24 -6.44 -34.77
C VAL A 214 -0.96 -6.32 -33.92
N VAL A 215 -0.78 -7.31 -33.03
CA VAL A 215 0.55 -7.84 -32.70
C VAL A 215 0.58 -9.25 -33.28
N MET A 216 1.33 -9.46 -34.36
CA MET A 216 1.67 -10.79 -34.86
C MET A 216 3.19 -10.90 -35.03
N GLU A 217 3.71 -12.03 -34.54
CA GLU A 217 5.09 -12.49 -34.64
C GLU A 217 5.51 -12.81 -36.09
N ALA A 218 6.83 -12.88 -36.27
CA ALA A 218 7.62 -13.18 -37.46
C ALA A 218 7.28 -14.53 -38.17
N PRO A 219 7.81 -14.78 -39.39
CA PRO A 219 7.15 -15.55 -40.44
C PRO A 219 7.25 -17.07 -40.30
N ARG A 220 6.27 -17.74 -40.92
CA ARG A 220 6.13 -19.18 -41.05
C ARG A 220 7.15 -19.75 -42.05
N THR A 221 7.89 -20.77 -41.63
CA THR A 221 8.35 -21.83 -42.53
C THR A 221 7.38 -23.02 -42.48
N THR A 222 7.34 -23.74 -43.58
CA THR A 222 6.31 -24.66 -44.07
C THR A 222 6.17 -25.98 -43.29
N GLY A 223 4.93 -26.49 -43.16
CA GLY A 223 4.66 -27.92 -42.96
C GLY A 223 3.61 -28.33 -41.91
N GLY A 224 2.46 -28.84 -42.37
CA GLY A 224 1.66 -29.89 -41.68
C GLY A 224 0.53 -29.48 -40.72
N ARG A 225 -0.73 -29.75 -41.11
CA ARG A 225 -1.91 -29.76 -40.22
C ARG A 225 -1.76 -30.86 -39.16
N LEU A 226 -1.61 -30.51 -37.88
CA LEU A 226 -1.84 -31.38 -36.72
C LEU A 226 -2.61 -30.58 -35.64
N GLY A 227 -3.65 -31.22 -35.08
CA GLY A 227 -4.82 -30.69 -34.37
C GLY A 227 -4.64 -29.52 -33.39
N VAL A 228 -5.56 -28.56 -33.47
CA VAL A 228 -5.81 -27.52 -32.46
C VAL A 228 -6.53 -28.17 -31.26
N PRO A 229 -6.06 -27.98 -30.01
CA PRO A 229 -6.68 -28.58 -28.82
C PRO A 229 -8.12 -28.11 -28.60
N SER A 230 -9.04 -29.05 -28.33
CA SER A 230 -10.45 -28.79 -28.06
C SER A 230 -10.68 -28.25 -26.64
N ALA A 231 -11.87 -27.71 -26.35
CA ALA A 231 -12.21 -27.22 -25.00
C ALA A 231 -12.07 -28.32 -23.92
N LYS A 232 -12.43 -29.57 -24.23
CA LYS A 232 -12.27 -30.70 -23.31
C LYS A 232 -10.81 -31.01 -23.00
N ASP A 233 -9.91 -30.84 -23.97
CA ASP A 233 -8.46 -31.06 -23.77
C ASP A 233 -7.87 -29.97 -22.86
N TRP A 234 -8.33 -28.72 -23.00
CA TRP A 234 -7.91 -27.62 -22.13
C TRP A 234 -8.35 -27.81 -20.68
N ASP A 235 -9.58 -28.29 -20.46
CA ASP A 235 -10.08 -28.57 -19.12
C ASP A 235 -9.34 -29.75 -18.48
N HIS A 236 -9.06 -30.81 -19.25
CA HIS A 236 -8.30 -31.97 -18.77
C HIS A 236 -6.89 -31.60 -18.29
N TYR A 237 -6.20 -30.69 -18.98
CA TYR A 237 -4.83 -30.27 -18.63
C TYR A 237 -4.73 -28.99 -17.80
N ARG A 238 -5.85 -28.36 -17.42
CA ARG A 238 -5.87 -27.07 -16.72
C ARG A 238 -5.05 -27.08 -15.43
N GLU A 239 -5.18 -28.12 -14.62
CA GLU A 239 -4.47 -28.22 -13.33
C GLU A 239 -2.96 -28.39 -13.53
N VAL A 240 -2.56 -29.25 -14.47
CA VAL A 240 -1.15 -29.50 -14.83
C VAL A 240 -0.50 -28.23 -15.38
N ILE A 241 -1.19 -27.55 -16.31
CA ILE A 241 -0.73 -26.28 -16.91
C ILE A 241 -0.58 -25.21 -15.82
N THR A 242 -1.53 -25.13 -14.89
CA THR A 242 -1.49 -24.17 -13.77
C THR A 242 -0.33 -24.47 -12.83
N GLU A 243 -0.10 -25.74 -12.47
CA GLU A 243 1.02 -26.13 -11.61
C GLU A 243 2.37 -25.77 -12.24
N LEU A 244 2.57 -26.13 -13.51
CA LEU A 244 3.85 -25.90 -14.19
C LEU A 244 4.12 -24.40 -14.41
N TYR A 245 3.11 -23.66 -14.87
CA TYR A 245 3.25 -22.24 -15.21
C TYR A 245 3.40 -21.36 -13.96
N ILE A 246 2.57 -21.62 -12.95
CA ILE A 246 2.45 -20.77 -11.75
C ILE A 246 3.29 -21.32 -10.60
N LYS A 247 3.04 -22.56 -10.14
CA LYS A 247 3.70 -23.10 -8.95
C LYS A 247 5.18 -23.39 -9.20
N ARG A 248 5.52 -23.97 -10.36
CA ARG A 248 6.92 -24.24 -10.77
C ARG A 248 7.55 -23.07 -11.54
N ASN A 249 6.83 -21.94 -11.66
CA ASN A 249 7.30 -20.69 -12.24
C ASN A 249 7.89 -20.84 -13.67
N MET A 250 7.46 -21.81 -14.47
CA MET A 250 7.99 -22.01 -15.83
C MET A 250 7.64 -20.83 -16.74
N SER A 251 8.58 -20.40 -17.60
CA SER A 251 8.26 -19.44 -18.67
C SER A 251 7.21 -20.05 -19.61
N LEU A 252 6.42 -19.21 -20.28
CA LEU A 252 5.40 -19.70 -21.21
C LEU A 252 6.02 -20.57 -22.32
N SER A 253 7.18 -20.18 -22.84
CA SER A 253 7.95 -21.00 -23.79
C SER A 253 8.36 -22.37 -23.21
N ARG A 254 8.85 -22.41 -21.97
CA ARG A 254 9.24 -23.66 -21.30
C ARG A 254 8.03 -24.56 -21.02
N LEU A 255 6.93 -23.97 -20.57
CA LEU A 255 5.66 -24.67 -20.36
C LEU A 255 5.14 -25.27 -21.66
N MET A 256 5.11 -24.49 -22.75
CA MET A 256 4.65 -24.97 -24.06
C MET A 256 5.52 -26.11 -24.58
N SER A 257 6.84 -26.02 -24.38
CA SER A 257 7.78 -27.09 -24.74
C SER A 257 7.52 -28.34 -23.91
N HIS A 258 7.33 -28.18 -22.59
CA HIS A 258 7.04 -29.30 -21.68
C HIS A 258 5.69 -29.96 -21.98
N MET A 259 4.63 -29.19 -22.17
CA MET A 259 3.30 -29.70 -22.53
C MET A 259 3.30 -30.41 -23.89
N ARG A 260 4.13 -29.95 -24.84
CA ARG A 260 4.30 -30.59 -26.14
C ARG A 260 5.06 -31.92 -26.05
N LEU A 261 6.14 -31.97 -25.27
CA LEU A 261 7.03 -33.13 -25.17
C LEU A 261 6.44 -34.24 -24.29
N GLU A 262 5.91 -33.89 -23.12
CA GLU A 262 5.47 -34.86 -22.11
C GLU A 262 4.00 -35.29 -22.29
N TYR A 263 3.14 -34.38 -22.77
CA TYR A 263 1.69 -34.60 -22.84
C TYR A 263 1.15 -34.58 -24.29
N GLY A 264 2.03 -34.43 -25.29
CA GLY A 264 1.63 -34.32 -26.69
C GLY A 264 0.75 -33.10 -27.01
N PHE A 265 0.60 -32.18 -26.06
CA PHE A 265 -0.38 -31.10 -26.11
C PHE A 265 0.16 -29.91 -26.91
N ARG A 266 -0.30 -29.79 -28.16
CA ARG A 266 0.19 -28.80 -29.13
C ARG A 266 -0.75 -27.60 -29.22
N ALA A 267 -0.46 -26.56 -28.45
CA ALA A 267 -1.17 -25.28 -28.54
C ALA A 267 -0.24 -24.11 -28.82
N THR A 268 -0.77 -23.05 -29.42
CA THR A 268 -0.02 -21.82 -29.70
C THR A 268 0.06 -20.93 -28.46
N GLU A 269 1.05 -20.04 -28.43
CA GLU A 269 1.23 -19.06 -27.36
C GLU A 269 -0.03 -18.21 -27.14
N LYS A 270 -0.69 -17.81 -28.24
CA LYS A 270 -1.97 -17.08 -28.21
C LYS A 270 -3.07 -17.85 -27.49
N MET A 271 -3.16 -19.17 -27.71
CA MET A 271 -4.18 -20.00 -27.04
C MET A 271 -3.90 -20.15 -25.54
N TYR A 272 -2.63 -20.34 -25.15
CA TYR A 272 -2.26 -20.33 -23.73
C TYR A 272 -2.55 -18.98 -23.07
N LYS A 273 -2.19 -17.87 -23.69
CA LYS A 273 -2.48 -16.51 -23.17
C LYS A 273 -3.97 -16.24 -23.05
N LEU A 274 -4.77 -16.69 -24.03
CA LEU A 274 -6.22 -16.62 -23.97
C LEU A 274 -6.76 -17.42 -22.77
N ARG A 275 -6.35 -18.68 -22.63
CA ARG A 275 -6.75 -19.53 -21.50
C ARG A 275 -6.25 -19.01 -20.17
N PHE A 276 -5.07 -18.41 -20.09
CA PHE A 276 -4.58 -17.75 -18.88
C PHE A 276 -5.42 -16.53 -18.54
N THR A 277 -5.92 -15.80 -19.54
CA THR A 277 -6.83 -14.68 -19.30
C THR A 277 -8.19 -15.18 -18.79
N GLU A 278 -8.76 -16.21 -19.44
CA GLU A 278 -10.02 -16.84 -19.05
C GLU A 278 -9.96 -17.50 -17.66
N TRP A 279 -8.86 -18.19 -17.35
CA TRP A 279 -8.58 -18.81 -16.05
C TRP A 279 -8.00 -17.82 -15.03
N ASN A 280 -7.77 -16.57 -15.45
CA ASN A 280 -7.22 -15.48 -14.67
C ASN A 280 -5.81 -15.77 -14.06
N LEU A 281 -4.97 -16.54 -14.75
CA LEU A 281 -3.59 -16.87 -14.39
C LEU A 281 -2.61 -15.75 -14.83
N LYS A 282 -2.07 -14.97 -13.88
CA LYS A 282 -1.07 -13.91 -14.16
C LYS A 282 0.22 -14.15 -13.38
N LYS A 283 1.35 -14.19 -14.10
CA LYS A 283 2.69 -14.54 -13.57
C LYS A 283 3.45 -13.37 -12.93
N ASN A 284 3.24 -12.15 -13.43
CA ASN A 284 3.86 -10.92 -12.95
C ASN A 284 2.86 -9.77 -12.95
N MET A 285 2.97 -8.87 -11.95
CA MET A 285 2.26 -7.59 -11.89
C MET A 285 3.24 -6.46 -12.21
N THR A 286 2.76 -5.46 -12.93
CA THR A 286 3.46 -4.20 -13.11
C THR A 286 3.59 -3.47 -11.77
N ARG A 287 4.79 -2.95 -11.46
CA ARG A 287 5.18 -2.24 -10.21
C ARG A 287 4.20 -1.17 -9.69
N GLY A 288 3.28 -0.68 -10.52
CA GLY A 288 2.20 0.25 -10.12
C GLY A 288 0.99 -0.44 -9.47
N ARG A 289 1.13 -1.68 -8.99
CA ARG A 289 0.13 -2.42 -8.18
C ARG A 289 0.82 -3.25 -7.09
N SER A 290 1.90 -2.70 -6.53
CA SER A 290 2.62 -3.23 -5.39
C SER A 290 1.82 -2.97 -4.10
N ALA A 291 2.27 -3.46 -2.94
CA ALA A 291 1.71 -3.16 -1.61
C ALA A 291 1.31 -1.67 -1.43
N ALA A 292 2.04 -0.75 -2.05
CA ALA A 292 1.72 0.69 -2.10
C ALA A 292 0.30 1.00 -2.61
N CYS A 293 -0.21 0.30 -3.63
CA CYS A 293 -1.59 0.48 -4.11
C CYS A 293 -2.65 -0.18 -3.21
N ILE A 294 -2.25 -1.09 -2.32
CA ILE A 294 -3.17 -1.64 -1.29
C ILE A 294 -3.34 -0.63 -0.16
N LEU A 295 -2.26 0.09 0.14
CA LEU A 295 -2.23 1.12 1.17
C LEU A 295 -2.80 2.46 0.68
N ASP A 296 -2.83 2.70 -0.64
CA ASP A 296 -3.46 3.87 -1.24
C ASP A 296 -4.94 4.03 -0.82
N PRO A 297 -5.31 5.13 -0.13
CA PRO A 297 -6.67 5.38 0.33
C PRO A 297 -7.73 5.52 -0.78
N GLU A 298 -7.33 5.79 -2.03
CA GLU A 298 -8.23 6.04 -3.17
C GLU A 298 -8.52 4.80 -4.04
N VAL A 299 -7.89 3.67 -3.76
CA VAL A 299 -8.10 2.45 -4.57
C VAL A 299 -9.46 1.82 -4.29
N ASN A 300 -10.34 1.90 -5.30
CA ASN A 300 -11.66 1.28 -5.35
C ASN A 300 -11.63 -0.21 -4.98
N LEU A 301 -12.50 -0.63 -4.05
CA LEU A 301 -12.54 -1.99 -3.48
C LEU A 301 -12.84 -3.11 -4.49
N THR A 302 -13.44 -2.83 -5.65
CA THR A 302 -13.62 -3.80 -6.76
C THR A 302 -12.29 -4.24 -7.38
N ASN A 303 -11.20 -3.49 -7.16
CA ASN A 303 -9.85 -3.93 -7.50
C ASN A 303 -9.24 -4.85 -6.43
N LEU A 304 -9.75 -4.84 -5.19
CA LEU A 304 -9.20 -5.60 -4.07
C LEU A 304 -9.42 -7.10 -4.23
N ASP A 305 -10.60 -7.56 -4.67
CA ASP A 305 -10.87 -8.99 -4.86
C ASP A 305 -10.06 -9.59 -6.01
N LYS A 306 -9.91 -8.82 -7.11
CA LYS A 306 -9.02 -9.19 -8.23
C LYS A 306 -7.57 -9.28 -7.79
N LEU A 307 -7.18 -8.45 -6.82
CA LEU A 307 -5.83 -8.40 -6.26
C LEU A 307 -5.57 -9.54 -5.27
N LYS A 308 -6.51 -9.83 -4.37
CA LYS A 308 -6.50 -11.02 -3.49
C LYS A 308 -6.31 -12.29 -4.31
N GLU A 309 -7.11 -12.45 -5.35
CA GLU A 309 -7.07 -13.63 -6.20
C GLU A 309 -5.78 -13.71 -7.03
N TYR A 310 -5.23 -12.57 -7.48
CA TYR A 310 -3.92 -12.52 -8.10
C TYR A 310 -2.81 -13.01 -7.15
N TYR A 311 -2.79 -12.53 -5.90
CA TYR A 311 -1.76 -12.88 -4.93
C TYR A 311 -1.87 -14.30 -4.41
N ARG A 312 -3.10 -14.83 -4.26
CA ARG A 312 -3.32 -16.25 -3.95
C ARG A 312 -2.67 -17.17 -4.99
N ARG A 313 -2.61 -16.73 -6.25
CA ARG A 313 -1.93 -17.42 -7.35
C ARG A 313 -0.42 -17.19 -7.41
N GLN A 314 0.20 -16.38 -6.55
CA GLN A 314 1.64 -16.15 -6.61
C GLN A 314 2.45 -17.24 -5.87
N PRO A 315 3.71 -17.50 -6.29
CA PRO A 315 4.62 -18.38 -5.55
C PRO A 315 4.86 -17.88 -4.13
N GLU A 316 5.21 -18.79 -3.21
CA GLU A 316 5.30 -18.50 -1.77
C GLU A 316 6.27 -17.36 -1.42
N ASN A 317 7.41 -17.26 -2.12
CA ASN A 317 8.38 -16.19 -1.92
C ASN A 317 7.82 -14.79 -2.20
N LYS A 318 7.07 -14.61 -3.30
CA LYS A 318 6.41 -13.33 -3.63
C LYS A 318 5.28 -13.00 -2.64
N ARG A 319 4.57 -14.02 -2.14
CA ARG A 319 3.56 -13.81 -1.08
C ARG A 319 4.23 -13.35 0.22
N ARG A 320 5.38 -13.91 0.56
CA ARG A 320 6.17 -13.55 1.75
C ARG A 320 6.70 -12.11 1.68
N GLU A 321 7.25 -11.70 0.55
CA GLU A 321 7.72 -10.33 0.31
C GLU A 321 6.59 -9.31 0.48
N LEU A 322 5.42 -9.59 -0.09
CA LEU A 322 4.24 -8.73 0.08
C LEU A 322 3.78 -8.65 1.55
N LEU A 323 3.74 -9.79 2.24
CA LEU A 323 3.37 -9.83 3.66
C LEU A 323 4.31 -8.97 4.50
N GLU A 324 5.61 -8.99 4.21
CA GLU A 324 6.58 -8.11 4.87
C GLU A 324 6.27 -6.63 4.60
N THR A 325 5.92 -6.25 3.37
CA THR A 325 5.55 -4.86 3.04
C THR A 325 4.24 -4.42 3.68
N LEU A 326 3.22 -5.28 3.74
CA LEU A 326 1.92 -4.96 4.34
C LEU A 326 1.99 -4.80 5.86
N LEU A 327 2.96 -5.45 6.50
CA LEU A 327 3.18 -5.38 7.94
C LEU A 327 4.17 -4.28 8.31
N GLN A 328 4.92 -3.74 7.35
CA GLN A 328 5.84 -2.62 7.53
C GLN A 328 5.23 -1.35 8.16
N PRO A 329 3.96 -0.96 7.89
CA PRO A 329 3.33 0.18 8.55
C PRO A 329 3.19 0.04 10.08
N LEU A 330 3.14 -1.19 10.61
CA LEU A 330 3.19 -1.42 12.06
C LEU A 330 4.57 -1.12 12.63
N ILE A 331 5.61 -1.43 11.87
CA ILE A 331 7.01 -1.42 12.30
C ILE A 331 7.43 0.00 12.65
N GLY A 332 6.91 1.01 11.94
CA GLY A 332 7.46 2.36 11.99
C GLY A 332 8.94 2.35 11.63
N GLU A 333 9.55 3.50 11.38
CA GLU A 333 10.99 3.56 11.56
C GLU A 333 11.25 3.49 13.06
N THR A 334 11.32 2.29 13.65
CA THR A 334 12.00 2.14 14.93
C THR A 334 13.42 2.65 14.71
N PRO A 335 13.88 3.72 15.40
CA PRO A 335 15.25 4.15 15.31
C PRO A 335 16.11 3.11 16.03
N ILE A 336 16.50 2.04 15.33
CA ILE A 336 17.52 1.10 15.79
C ILE A 336 18.78 1.21 14.90
N ASN A 337 18.74 2.00 13.82
CA ASN A 337 19.94 2.36 13.08
C ASN A 337 20.41 3.76 13.49
N SER A 338 21.07 3.82 14.65
CA SER A 338 21.88 4.97 15.03
C SER A 338 23.13 5.01 14.14
N THR A 339 23.00 5.60 12.96
CA THR A 339 24.12 6.16 12.20
C THR A 339 23.97 7.68 12.18
N ALA A 340 24.11 8.29 13.35
CA ALA A 340 24.37 9.72 13.47
C ALA A 340 25.85 9.94 13.82
N PRO A 341 26.51 10.98 13.27
CA PRO A 341 27.91 11.27 13.57
C PRO A 341 28.06 11.61 15.06
N PRO A 342 29.23 11.32 15.66
CA PRO A 342 29.43 11.58 17.07
C PRO A 342 29.59 13.09 17.26
N VAL A 343 28.73 13.73 18.06
CA VAL A 343 29.07 14.79 19.03
C VAL A 343 27.77 15.22 19.77
N SER A 344 27.62 14.80 21.03
CA SER A 344 27.37 15.64 22.22
C SER A 344 26.87 14.77 23.40
N LEU A 345 27.58 14.84 24.52
CA LEU A 345 27.48 13.99 25.71
C LEU A 345 26.38 14.47 26.67
N THR A 346 25.13 14.05 26.43
CA THR A 346 24.08 13.59 27.38
C THR A 346 22.70 13.85 26.77
N PRO A 347 21.87 12.81 26.55
CA PRO A 347 20.53 13.00 26.02
C PRO A 347 19.60 13.66 27.06
N PRO A 348 18.55 14.38 26.64
CA PRO A 348 17.50 14.87 27.55
C PRO A 348 16.92 13.73 28.39
N ALA A 349 16.53 14.00 29.64
CA ALA A 349 15.95 13.00 30.55
C ALA A 349 14.74 12.26 29.93
N ASP A 350 13.94 12.95 29.11
CA ASP A 350 12.80 12.36 28.40
C ASP A 350 13.21 11.34 27.32
N LEU A 351 14.34 11.59 26.64
CA LEU A 351 14.89 10.69 25.62
C LEU A 351 15.44 9.41 26.27
N LEU A 352 16.17 9.57 27.38
CA LEU A 352 16.65 8.46 28.21
C LEU A 352 15.48 7.64 28.76
N THR A 353 14.37 8.29 29.14
CA THR A 353 13.16 7.61 29.60
C THR A 353 12.48 6.84 28.47
N GLN A 354 12.49 7.33 27.23
CA GLN A 354 11.96 6.59 26.07
C GLN A 354 12.82 5.37 25.72
N GLU A 355 14.13 5.53 25.58
CA GLU A 355 15.06 4.43 25.28
C GLU A 355 15.00 3.36 26.37
N TYR A 356 14.97 3.78 27.64
CA TYR A 356 14.85 2.88 28.77
C TYR A 356 13.52 2.10 28.76
N ARG A 357 12.38 2.74 28.44
CA ARG A 357 11.10 2.03 28.27
C ARG A 357 11.16 0.97 27.19
N PHE A 358 11.70 1.31 26.02
CA PHE A 358 11.79 0.37 24.90
C PHE A 358 12.74 -0.78 25.23
N HIS A 359 13.83 -0.51 25.94
CA HIS A 359 14.72 -1.54 26.47
C HIS A 359 13.99 -2.48 27.43
N LEU A 360 13.18 -1.96 28.36
CA LEU A 360 12.40 -2.77 29.30
C LEU A 360 11.32 -3.60 28.60
N LEU A 361 10.61 -3.04 27.62
CA LEU A 361 9.64 -3.77 26.80
C LEU A 361 10.32 -4.93 26.06
N ASN A 362 11.45 -4.66 25.40
CA ASN A 362 12.20 -5.67 24.67
C ASN A 362 12.72 -6.76 25.62
N THR A 363 13.23 -6.38 26.79
CA THR A 363 13.72 -7.31 27.81
C THR A 363 12.59 -8.19 28.35
N TYR A 364 11.41 -7.63 28.59
CA TYR A 364 10.23 -8.39 28.99
C TYR A 364 9.83 -9.40 27.90
N VAL A 365 9.75 -8.95 26.66
CA VAL A 365 9.31 -9.77 25.52
C VAL A 365 10.29 -10.88 25.22
N ARG A 366 11.58 -10.58 25.07
CA ARG A 366 12.63 -11.59 24.86
C ARG A 366 12.75 -12.53 26.04
N GLY A 367 12.80 -12.02 27.26
CA GLY A 367 12.93 -12.85 28.46
C GLY A 367 11.77 -13.83 28.60
N SER A 368 10.54 -13.39 28.29
CA SER A 368 9.35 -14.25 28.33
C SER A 368 9.32 -15.27 27.19
N SER A 369 9.78 -14.90 25.99
CA SER A 369 9.82 -15.81 24.84
C SER A 369 10.93 -16.86 24.96
N GLU A 370 12.13 -16.48 25.41
CA GLU A 370 13.30 -17.36 25.56
C GLU A 370 13.03 -18.50 26.56
N VAL A 371 12.27 -18.24 27.63
CA VAL A 371 11.87 -19.27 28.61
C VAL A 371 10.59 -20.02 28.23
N ASN A 372 10.08 -19.82 27.01
CA ASN A 372 8.84 -20.40 26.50
C ASN A 372 7.63 -20.18 27.44
N ARG A 373 7.56 -19.01 28.09
CA ARG A 373 6.47 -18.62 28.99
C ARG A 373 5.13 -18.51 28.26
N TRP A 374 5.18 -18.29 26.95
CA TRP A 374 4.03 -18.13 26.07
C TRP A 374 3.93 -19.33 25.11
N PRO A 375 3.56 -20.52 25.61
CA PRO A 375 3.46 -21.72 24.79
C PRO A 375 2.37 -21.57 23.74
N ARG A 376 2.66 -22.03 22.52
CA ARG A 376 1.74 -21.94 21.36
C ARG A 376 0.68 -23.03 21.44
N ASP A 377 -0.58 -22.67 21.21
CA ASP A 377 -1.63 -23.64 20.88
C ASP A 377 -1.89 -23.62 19.37
N ALA A 378 -1.80 -24.78 18.72
CA ALA A 378 -2.00 -24.92 17.29
C ALA A 378 -3.42 -24.54 16.82
N LYS A 379 -4.40 -24.46 17.73
CA LYS A 379 -5.80 -24.16 17.40
C LYS A 379 -6.32 -22.80 17.93
N SER A 380 -5.73 -22.25 18.99
CA SER A 380 -6.27 -21.05 19.68
C SER A 380 -5.24 -19.94 19.90
N GLY A 381 -4.07 -20.00 19.27
CA GLY A 381 -3.02 -18.99 19.43
C GLY A 381 -2.34 -19.03 20.80
N PHE A 382 -3.01 -18.52 21.84
CA PHE A 382 -2.61 -18.64 23.25
C PHE A 382 -3.71 -19.31 24.09
N LYS A 383 -3.33 -20.29 24.91
CA LYS A 383 -4.21 -20.76 26.00
C LYS A 383 -4.29 -19.64 27.03
N ASN A 384 -5.36 -18.81 26.99
CA ASN A 384 -5.93 -18.04 28.13
C ASN A 384 -6.94 -16.92 27.71
N GLU A 385 -7.49 -16.93 26.49
CA GLU A 385 -8.38 -15.87 25.97
C GLU A 385 -9.64 -15.57 26.83
N ASP A 386 -10.17 -16.54 27.59
CA ASP A 386 -11.44 -16.34 28.30
C ASP A 386 -11.34 -15.45 29.56
N ASN A 387 -10.14 -15.20 30.11
CA ASN A 387 -9.99 -14.53 31.42
C ASN A 387 -9.52 -13.07 31.37
N VAL A 388 -8.90 -12.60 30.27
CA VAL A 388 -8.32 -11.25 30.17
C VAL A 388 -9.35 -10.19 29.75
N PRO A 389 -10.28 -10.46 28.80
CA PRO A 389 -11.32 -9.49 28.42
C PRO A 389 -12.31 -9.16 29.54
N ALA A 390 -12.63 -10.13 30.40
CA ALA A 390 -13.53 -9.93 31.55
C ALA A 390 -12.88 -9.12 32.70
N TRP A 391 -11.54 -9.08 32.77
CA TRP A 391 -10.85 -8.28 33.77
C TRP A 391 -10.90 -6.79 33.41
N CYS A 392 -10.63 -6.45 32.14
CA CYS A 392 -10.67 -5.06 31.70
C CYS A 392 -12.09 -4.50 31.50
N SER A 393 -13.14 -5.33 31.45
CA SER A 393 -14.53 -4.85 31.39
C SER A 393 -14.90 -4.02 32.63
N SER A 394 -14.35 -4.35 33.80
CA SER A 394 -14.55 -3.56 35.04
C SER A 394 -14.08 -2.11 34.88
N VAL A 395 -13.03 -1.85 34.10
CA VAL A 395 -12.55 -0.49 33.82
C VAL A 395 -13.56 0.29 32.96
N MET A 396 -14.17 -0.39 31.98
CA MET A 396 -15.20 0.20 31.14
C MET A 396 -16.46 0.52 31.94
N SER A 397 -16.92 -0.43 32.78
CA SER A 397 -18.07 -0.26 33.66
C SER A 397 -17.84 0.84 34.69
N ALA A 398 -16.63 0.94 35.26
CA ALA A 398 -16.24 2.05 36.12
C ALA A 398 -16.34 3.39 35.39
N SER A 399 -15.89 3.49 34.13
CA SER A 399 -16.05 4.72 33.38
C SER A 399 -17.50 5.11 33.14
N LEU A 400 -18.40 4.14 32.92
CA LEU A 400 -19.81 4.42 32.71
C LEU A 400 -20.43 4.97 33.99
N ALA A 401 -20.23 4.30 35.13
CA ALA A 401 -20.70 4.75 36.44
C ALA A 401 -20.18 6.16 36.78
N LEU A 402 -18.89 6.41 36.51
CA LEU A 402 -18.26 7.71 36.71
C LEU A 402 -18.93 8.83 35.90
N ARG A 403 -19.36 8.58 34.66
CA ARG A 403 -20.04 9.59 33.82
C ARG A 403 -21.42 9.96 34.34
N GLU A 404 -22.05 9.07 35.08
CA GLU A 404 -23.37 9.25 35.70
C GLU A 404 -23.25 9.71 37.17
N GLU A 405 -22.07 10.16 37.59
CA GLU A 405 -21.77 10.63 38.96
C GLU A 405 -21.99 9.56 40.04
N LYS A 406 -22.01 8.27 39.66
CA LYS A 406 -22.14 7.13 40.57
C LYS A 406 -20.76 6.68 41.08
N GLU A 407 -20.13 7.52 41.89
CA GLU A 407 -18.76 7.30 42.38
C GLU A 407 -18.59 5.99 43.18
N GLY A 408 -19.61 5.60 43.96
CA GLY A 408 -19.59 4.36 44.74
C GLY A 408 -19.51 3.10 43.86
N GLU A 409 -20.34 3.02 42.82
CA GLU A 409 -20.32 1.91 41.85
C GLU A 409 -19.01 1.86 41.07
N ALA A 410 -18.54 3.03 40.61
CA ALA A 410 -17.25 3.13 39.93
C ALA A 410 -16.10 2.61 40.80
N THR A 411 -16.11 2.96 42.08
CA THR A 411 -15.10 2.50 43.05
C THR A 411 -15.13 0.98 43.20
N ARG A 412 -16.32 0.37 43.30
CA ARG A 412 -16.49 -1.09 43.39
C ARG A 412 -15.90 -1.80 42.16
N PHE A 413 -16.20 -1.32 40.94
CA PHE A 413 -15.63 -1.88 39.72
C PHE A 413 -14.10 -1.74 39.66
N LEU A 414 -13.55 -0.59 40.04
CA LEU A 414 -12.10 -0.38 40.06
C LEU A 414 -11.39 -1.25 41.11
N GLN A 415 -11.98 -1.43 42.29
CA GLN A 415 -11.46 -2.33 43.32
C GLN A 415 -11.47 -3.78 42.84
N HIS A 416 -12.54 -4.22 42.16
CA HIS A 416 -12.60 -5.54 41.56
C HIS A 416 -11.49 -5.74 40.51
N PHE A 417 -11.27 -4.75 39.65
CA PHE A 417 -10.17 -4.74 38.69
C PHE A 417 -8.82 -4.92 39.40
N ILE A 418 -8.53 -4.14 40.44
CA ILE A 418 -7.27 -4.23 41.21
C ILE A 418 -7.12 -5.61 41.88
N LYS A 419 -8.18 -6.16 42.47
CA LYS A 419 -8.15 -7.50 43.09
C LYS A 419 -7.76 -8.59 42.08
N GLN A 420 -8.29 -8.51 40.86
CA GLN A 420 -7.93 -9.45 39.80
C GLN A 420 -6.54 -9.20 39.21
N SER A 421 -6.04 -7.96 39.26
CA SER A 421 -4.71 -7.59 38.71
C SER A 421 -3.59 -8.46 39.25
N HIS A 422 -3.63 -8.88 40.52
CA HIS A 422 -2.62 -9.76 41.10
C HIS A 422 -2.48 -11.07 40.31
N GLN A 423 -3.58 -11.77 40.05
CA GLN A 423 -3.55 -13.03 39.29
C GLN A 423 -3.12 -12.83 37.84
N GLN A 424 -3.53 -11.72 37.21
CA GLN A 424 -3.23 -11.44 35.81
C GLN A 424 -1.76 -11.04 35.60
N LEU A 425 -1.21 -10.20 36.48
CA LEU A 425 0.21 -9.85 36.48
C LEU A 425 1.11 -11.05 36.82
N LEU A 426 0.62 -11.98 37.66
CA LEU A 426 1.34 -13.23 37.95
C LEU A 426 1.41 -14.16 36.73
N ARG A 427 0.34 -14.22 35.91
CA ARG A 427 0.28 -15.03 34.68
C ARG A 427 1.25 -14.52 33.60
N GLN A 428 1.51 -13.22 33.55
CA GLN A 428 2.40 -12.57 32.57
C GLN A 428 2.01 -12.91 31.12
N ASP A 429 0.72 -12.77 30.81
CA ASP A 429 0.20 -12.97 29.46
C ASP A 429 0.86 -11.99 28.46
N PRO A 430 1.08 -12.36 27.19
CA PRO A 430 1.66 -11.46 26.18
C PRO A 430 0.87 -10.15 26.01
N LEU A 431 -0.43 -10.11 26.31
CA LEU A 431 -1.25 -8.90 26.23
C LEU A 431 -1.30 -8.07 27.52
N ILE A 432 -0.74 -8.57 28.63
CA ILE A 432 -0.89 -7.97 29.97
C ILE A 432 -0.47 -6.49 29.99
N PHE A 433 0.65 -6.16 29.37
CA PHE A 433 1.16 -4.79 29.34
C PHE A 433 0.23 -3.86 28.57
N THR A 434 -0.25 -4.27 27.39
CA THR A 434 -1.15 -3.46 26.58
C THR A 434 -2.47 -3.19 27.30
N PHE A 435 -3.03 -4.19 27.97
CA PHE A 435 -4.24 -4.01 28.78
C PHE A 435 -4.02 -3.06 29.94
N VAL A 436 -2.95 -3.24 30.73
CA VAL A 436 -2.62 -2.35 31.84
C VAL A 436 -2.40 -0.90 31.37
N TYR A 437 -1.59 -0.71 30.33
CA TYR A 437 -1.31 0.60 29.77
C TYR A 437 -2.60 1.28 29.30
N THR A 438 -3.48 0.53 28.66
CA THR A 438 -4.70 1.09 28.07
C THR A 438 -5.80 1.31 29.09
N SER A 439 -5.87 0.53 30.16
CA SER A 439 -6.73 0.81 31.32
C SER A 439 -6.37 2.13 31.99
N VAL A 440 -5.07 2.45 32.11
CA VAL A 440 -4.63 3.76 32.62
C VAL A 440 -4.92 4.87 31.59
N LEU A 441 -4.58 4.64 30.32
CA LEU A 441 -4.82 5.59 29.23
C LEU A 441 -6.30 5.99 29.14
N PHE A 442 -7.21 5.06 29.40
CA PHE A 442 -8.66 5.29 29.37
C PHE A 442 -9.08 6.47 30.25
N PHE A 443 -8.49 6.60 31.44
CA PHE A 443 -8.76 7.70 32.36
C PHE A 443 -7.78 8.86 32.23
N ALA A 444 -6.60 8.66 31.66
CA ALA A 444 -5.53 9.65 31.66
C ALA A 444 -5.95 11.00 31.03
N THR A 445 -6.74 10.96 29.96
CA THR A 445 -7.22 12.17 29.27
C THR A 445 -8.38 12.86 29.98
N SER A 446 -9.37 12.09 30.47
CA SER A 446 -10.62 12.67 31.00
C SER A 446 -10.66 12.80 32.52
N ARG A 447 -9.92 11.95 33.25
CA ARG A 447 -9.93 11.84 34.72
C ARG A 447 -8.53 11.50 35.25
N PRO A 448 -7.56 12.42 35.15
CA PRO A 448 -6.16 12.15 35.48
C PRO A 448 -5.95 11.73 36.95
N GLY A 449 -6.84 12.11 37.87
CA GLY A 449 -6.82 11.65 39.26
C GLY A 449 -7.09 10.15 39.39
N VAL A 450 -8.10 9.62 38.69
CA VAL A 450 -8.41 8.18 38.64
C VAL A 450 -7.26 7.41 37.98
N ALA A 451 -6.68 7.95 36.90
CA ALA A 451 -5.50 7.36 36.27
C ALA A 451 -4.29 7.30 37.21
N ARG A 452 -4.07 8.35 38.02
CA ARG A 452 -3.01 8.38 39.06
C ARG A 452 -3.23 7.30 40.10
N TRP A 453 -4.46 7.20 40.60
CA TRP A 453 -4.82 6.19 41.61
C TRP A 453 -4.64 4.77 41.07
N LEU A 454 -5.02 4.51 39.81
CA LEU A 454 -4.79 3.23 39.16
C LEU A 454 -3.30 2.90 39.02
N LEU A 455 -2.47 3.86 38.63
CA LEU A 455 -1.01 3.67 38.54
C LEU A 455 -0.42 3.29 39.90
N ASN A 456 -0.79 4.01 40.97
CA ASN A 456 -0.35 3.68 42.33
C ASN A 456 -0.81 2.27 42.73
N SER A 457 -2.11 1.98 42.56
CA SER A 457 -2.69 0.70 42.97
C SER A 457 -2.05 -0.48 42.22
N LEU A 458 -1.77 -0.34 40.92
CA LEU A 458 -1.09 -1.37 40.14
C LEU A 458 0.39 -1.53 40.55
N ASN A 459 1.06 -0.43 40.91
CA ASN A 459 2.41 -0.49 41.47
C ASN A 459 2.41 -1.24 42.82
N ASP A 460 1.45 -0.95 43.70
CA ASP A 460 1.30 -1.63 45.00
C ASP A 460 1.03 -3.14 44.81
N VAL A 461 0.16 -3.51 43.87
CA VAL A 461 -0.04 -4.92 43.51
C VAL A 461 1.29 -5.56 43.06
N SER A 462 2.10 -4.84 42.28
CA SER A 462 3.41 -5.34 41.83
C SER A 462 4.42 -5.55 42.96
N GLU A 463 4.23 -4.91 44.12
CA GLU A 463 5.03 -5.09 45.33
C GLU A 463 4.67 -6.34 46.12
N SER A 464 3.45 -6.84 45.95
CA SER A 464 2.99 -8.09 46.57
C SER A 464 3.35 -9.36 45.78
N LEU A 465 3.82 -9.20 44.54
CA LEU A 465 4.09 -10.35 43.66
C LEU A 465 5.42 -11.05 43.97
N PRO A 466 5.58 -12.35 43.65
CA PRO A 466 6.81 -13.11 43.97
C PRO A 466 8.09 -12.52 43.37
N TRP A 467 7.97 -11.74 42.31
CA TRP A 467 9.08 -11.08 41.63
C TRP A 467 9.35 -9.64 42.12
N ALA A 468 8.65 -9.17 43.16
CA ALA A 468 8.77 -7.82 43.70
C ALA A 468 10.19 -7.43 44.15
N GLY A 469 10.95 -8.39 44.71
CA GLY A 469 12.34 -8.18 45.15
C GLY A 469 13.39 -8.24 44.03
N SER A 470 12.97 -8.41 42.77
CA SER A 470 13.87 -8.56 41.62
C SER A 470 13.73 -7.39 40.64
N SER A 471 14.73 -7.20 39.77
CA SER A 471 14.69 -6.26 38.63
C SER A 471 13.76 -6.76 37.51
N HIS A 472 12.56 -7.23 37.87
CA HIS A 472 11.61 -7.81 36.93
C HIS A 472 11.12 -6.75 35.93
N PRO A 473 11.19 -6.99 34.61
CA PRO A 473 10.85 -5.99 33.60
C PRO A 473 9.44 -5.38 33.74
N LEU A 474 8.41 -6.18 34.02
CA LEU A 474 7.05 -5.66 34.25
C LEU A 474 6.96 -4.71 35.45
N ARG A 475 7.71 -4.97 36.53
CA ARG A 475 7.77 -4.09 37.71
C ARG A 475 8.33 -2.73 37.30
N LEU A 476 9.47 -2.77 36.62
CA LEU A 476 10.17 -1.57 36.17
C LEU A 476 9.30 -0.78 35.20
N LEU A 477 8.57 -1.45 34.29
CA LEU A 477 7.61 -0.80 33.39
C LEU A 477 6.49 -0.07 34.16
N LEU A 478 5.90 -0.69 35.18
CA LEU A 478 4.89 -0.04 36.03
C LEU A 478 5.46 1.17 36.77
N GLN A 479 6.69 1.07 37.28
CA GLN A 479 7.38 2.19 37.92
C GLN A 479 7.66 3.33 36.93
N VAL A 480 8.06 3.02 35.69
CA VAL A 480 8.21 4.05 34.66
C VAL A 480 6.87 4.67 34.30
N MET A 481 5.80 3.88 34.16
CA MET A 481 4.45 4.40 33.94
C MET A 481 4.00 5.34 35.07
N LEU A 482 4.33 5.00 36.32
CA LEU A 482 4.07 5.83 37.48
C LEU A 482 4.86 7.15 37.43
N GLN A 483 6.15 7.10 37.05
CA GLN A 483 7.01 8.29 36.90
C GLN A 483 6.53 9.22 35.78
N LEU A 484 6.11 8.68 34.64
CA LEU A 484 5.52 9.46 33.54
C LEU A 484 4.25 10.19 33.95
N GLY A 485 3.45 9.53 34.80
CA GLY A 485 2.10 9.95 35.13
C GLY A 485 1.15 9.98 33.90
N PRO A 486 -0.12 10.36 34.11
CA PRO A 486 -1.16 10.44 33.09
C PRO A 486 -0.76 11.23 31.84
N THR A 487 -0.12 12.38 32.01
CA THR A 487 0.29 13.22 30.88
C THR A 487 1.33 12.50 30.01
N GLY A 488 2.38 11.93 30.63
CA GLY A 488 3.38 11.16 29.89
C GLY A 488 2.79 9.90 29.25
N ILE A 489 1.84 9.23 29.90
CA ILE A 489 1.12 8.09 29.33
C ILE A 489 0.37 8.47 28.05
N VAL A 490 -0.34 9.60 28.03
CA VAL A 490 -1.02 10.10 26.82
C VAL A 490 0.01 10.46 25.74
N THR A 491 1.02 11.26 26.08
CA THR A 491 2.06 11.73 25.14
C THR A 491 2.76 10.58 24.43
N HIS A 492 3.03 9.47 25.12
CA HIS A 492 3.79 8.35 24.58
C HIS A 492 2.95 7.13 24.20
N ALA A 493 1.61 7.23 24.22
CA ALA A 493 0.73 6.09 23.97
C ALA A 493 0.95 5.45 22.60
N LYS A 494 1.00 6.26 21.53
CA LYS A 494 1.18 5.78 20.15
C LYS A 494 2.46 4.95 20.01
N SER A 495 3.60 5.53 20.39
CA SER A 495 4.91 4.89 20.21
C SER A 495 5.09 3.68 21.12
N THR A 496 4.58 3.73 22.35
CA THR A 496 4.69 2.62 23.31
C THR A 496 3.87 1.40 22.88
N ILE A 497 2.62 1.62 22.46
CA ILE A 497 1.73 0.53 22.01
C ILE A 497 2.31 -0.12 20.74
N LEU A 498 2.65 0.67 19.72
CA LEU A 498 3.22 0.15 18.47
C LEU A 498 4.54 -0.60 18.70
N ALA A 499 5.46 -0.05 19.50
CA ALA A 499 6.73 -0.70 19.80
C ALA A 499 6.54 -2.07 20.47
N TYR A 500 5.65 -2.17 21.45
CA TYR A 500 5.40 -3.42 22.16
C TYR A 500 4.88 -4.51 21.22
N ILE A 501 3.96 -4.16 20.31
CA ILE A 501 3.39 -5.10 19.35
C ILE A 501 4.43 -5.57 18.34
N ASN A 502 5.29 -4.67 17.87
CA ASN A 502 6.40 -5.03 16.98
C ASN A 502 7.34 -6.03 17.64
N MET A 503 7.70 -5.79 18.90
CA MET A 503 8.57 -6.70 19.66
C MET A 503 7.90 -8.08 19.83
N ILE A 504 6.61 -8.14 20.12
CA ILE A 504 5.86 -9.40 20.21
C ILE A 504 5.82 -10.11 18.85
N TYR A 505 5.53 -9.38 17.77
CA TYR A 505 5.52 -9.89 16.41
C TYR A 505 6.86 -10.53 16.02
N GLU A 506 7.97 -9.89 16.36
CA GLU A 506 9.32 -10.41 16.12
C GLU A 506 9.62 -11.65 16.98
N ALA A 507 9.31 -11.61 18.28
CA ALA A 507 9.69 -12.65 19.23
C ALA A 507 8.88 -13.95 19.08
N LEU A 508 7.59 -13.86 18.78
CA LEU A 508 6.69 -15.01 18.67
C LEU A 508 6.59 -15.54 17.23
N GLY A 509 7.23 -14.85 16.28
CA GLY A 509 7.42 -15.27 14.90
C GLY A 509 6.22 -14.95 14.01
N LYS A 510 6.46 -14.98 12.69
CA LYS A 510 5.53 -14.62 11.61
C LYS A 510 4.28 -15.52 11.47
N VAL A 511 4.01 -16.40 12.45
CA VAL A 511 2.86 -17.31 12.46
C VAL A 511 1.65 -16.56 13.04
N TYR A 512 0.76 -16.20 12.13
CA TYR A 512 -0.16 -15.07 12.26
C TYR A 512 -1.42 -15.20 13.13
N PRO A 513 -1.97 -16.39 13.48
CA PRO A 513 -3.18 -16.45 14.30
C PRO A 513 -3.05 -15.68 15.62
N ILE A 514 -1.91 -15.83 16.29
CA ILE A 514 -1.58 -15.18 17.56
C ILE A 514 -1.53 -13.65 17.45
N ILE A 515 -1.01 -13.16 16.32
CA ILE A 515 -0.81 -11.74 16.07
C ILE A 515 -2.14 -11.06 15.77
N GLN A 516 -3.13 -11.76 15.21
CA GLN A 516 -4.37 -11.13 14.77
C GLN A 516 -5.22 -10.54 15.91
N ASP A 517 -5.35 -11.22 17.06
CA ASP A 517 -6.14 -10.69 18.18
C ASP A 517 -5.47 -9.43 18.72
N MET A 518 -4.15 -9.51 18.96
CA MET A 518 -3.33 -8.38 19.41
C MET A 518 -3.40 -7.19 18.44
N MET A 519 -3.35 -7.46 17.13
CA MET A 519 -3.44 -6.43 16.09
C MET A 519 -4.84 -5.82 16.02
N SER A 520 -5.89 -6.63 16.15
CA SER A 520 -7.27 -6.13 16.15
C SER A 520 -7.49 -5.17 17.32
N ASP A 521 -7.05 -5.56 18.51
CA ASP A 521 -7.16 -4.76 19.73
C ASP A 521 -6.30 -3.48 19.62
N THR A 522 -5.13 -3.58 19.00
CA THR A 522 -4.29 -2.41 18.68
C THR A 522 -5.01 -1.41 17.79
N ILE A 523 -5.57 -1.86 16.66
CA ILE A 523 -6.32 -0.98 15.75
C ILE A 523 -7.44 -0.29 16.50
N TRP A 524 -8.18 -1.04 17.31
CA TRP A 524 -9.24 -0.49 18.15
C TRP A 524 -8.70 0.64 19.06
N ARG A 525 -7.58 0.44 19.76
CA ARG A 525 -6.97 1.48 20.60
C ARG A 525 -6.50 2.68 19.81
N LEU A 526 -5.83 2.48 18.68
CA LEU A 526 -5.30 3.56 17.85
C LEU A 526 -6.42 4.49 17.39
N LEU A 527 -7.56 3.91 16.99
CA LEU A 527 -8.76 4.64 16.63
C LEU A 527 -9.44 5.28 17.84
N ARG A 528 -9.74 4.47 18.87
CA ARG A 528 -10.54 4.86 20.04
C ARG A 528 -9.91 6.00 20.83
N TYR A 529 -8.59 5.97 20.97
CA TYR A 529 -7.83 6.99 21.69
C TYR A 529 -7.29 8.09 20.77
N LYS A 530 -7.67 8.11 19.49
CA LYS A 530 -7.24 9.11 18.50
C LYS A 530 -5.72 9.24 18.42
N LEU A 531 -5.02 8.12 18.52
CA LEU A 531 -3.55 8.07 18.42
C LEU A 531 -3.09 8.13 16.95
N MET A 532 -4.00 7.85 16.02
CA MET A 532 -3.82 7.93 14.57
C MET A 532 -5.11 8.44 13.92
N SER A 533 -5.01 8.99 12.71
CA SER A 533 -6.21 9.40 11.96
C SER A 533 -7.04 8.18 11.53
N PRO A 534 -8.37 8.30 11.39
CA PRO A 534 -9.20 7.21 10.89
C PRO A 534 -8.72 6.65 9.54
N GLU A 535 -8.20 7.49 8.65
CA GLU A 535 -7.66 7.09 7.35
C GLU A 535 -6.37 6.26 7.48
N GLU A 536 -5.46 6.68 8.37
CA GLU A 536 -4.24 5.92 8.67
C GLU A 536 -4.59 4.56 9.27
N VAL A 537 -5.54 4.52 10.21
CA VAL A 537 -6.02 3.28 10.83
C VAL A 537 -6.72 2.38 9.82
N ALA A 538 -7.56 2.93 8.94
CA ALA A 538 -8.22 2.16 7.88
C ALA A 538 -7.19 1.56 6.90
N THR A 539 -6.12 2.31 6.62
CA THR A 539 -5.01 1.85 5.76
C THR A 539 -4.25 0.70 6.39
N LEU A 540 -3.91 0.84 7.68
CA LEU A 540 -3.29 -0.22 8.47
C LEU A 540 -4.19 -1.47 8.54
N GLY A 541 -5.48 -1.28 8.88
CA GLY A 541 -6.46 -2.35 8.97
C GLY A 541 -6.66 -3.10 7.65
N ARG A 542 -6.71 -2.39 6.52
CA ARG A 542 -6.74 -3.02 5.19
C ARG A 542 -5.53 -3.94 4.96
N GLY A 543 -4.33 -3.46 5.28
CA GLY A 543 -3.10 -4.24 5.14
C GLY A 543 -3.12 -5.51 5.97
N LEU A 544 -3.61 -5.43 7.21
CA LEU A 544 -3.68 -6.55 8.14
C LEU A 544 -4.75 -7.57 7.74
N VAL A 545 -5.95 -7.12 7.34
CA VAL A 545 -7.01 -8.01 6.83
C VAL A 545 -6.52 -8.76 5.59
N LEU A 546 -5.81 -8.08 4.68
CA LEU A 546 -5.25 -8.74 3.50
C LEU A 546 -4.16 -9.74 3.88
N ALA A 547 -3.25 -9.38 4.78
CA ALA A 547 -2.19 -10.27 5.24
C ALA A 547 -2.76 -11.55 5.88
N ALA A 548 -3.78 -11.41 6.72
CA ALA A 548 -4.55 -12.52 7.29
C ALA A 548 -5.10 -13.47 6.21
N GLU A 549 -5.78 -12.92 5.21
CA GLU A 549 -6.43 -13.69 4.15
C GLU A 549 -5.43 -14.42 3.26
N LEU A 550 -4.30 -13.78 2.93
CA LEU A 550 -3.23 -14.36 2.10
C LEU A 550 -2.54 -15.56 2.76
N GLN A 551 -2.60 -15.64 4.07
CA GLN A 551 -2.08 -16.75 4.87
C GLN A 551 -3.14 -17.80 5.18
N ASN A 552 -4.33 -17.69 4.57
CA ASN A 552 -5.50 -18.53 4.81
C ASN A 552 -6.03 -18.48 6.26
N GLN A 553 -5.71 -17.43 7.01
CA GLN A 553 -6.21 -17.17 8.36
C GLN A 553 -7.48 -16.30 8.33
N HIS A 554 -8.34 -16.52 7.32
CA HIS A 554 -9.62 -15.82 7.19
C HIS A 554 -10.74 -16.48 7.99
N ARG A 555 -10.47 -17.69 8.53
CA ARG A 555 -11.45 -18.53 9.23
C ARG A 555 -11.29 -18.56 10.75
N CYS A 556 -10.93 -17.43 11.34
CA CYS A 556 -10.77 -17.30 12.79
C CYS A 556 -11.56 -16.09 13.32
N LYS A 557 -11.85 -16.13 14.62
CA LYS A 557 -12.47 -15.04 15.38
C LYS A 557 -11.70 -13.73 15.22
N ASP A 558 -10.38 -13.78 15.21
CA ASP A 558 -9.52 -12.60 15.22
C ASP A 558 -9.54 -11.85 13.89
N HIS A 559 -9.67 -12.57 12.77
CA HIS A 559 -9.90 -11.96 11.46
C HIS A 559 -11.23 -11.21 11.40
N ILE A 560 -12.28 -11.76 12.04
CA ILE A 560 -13.58 -11.10 12.13
C ILE A 560 -13.46 -9.82 12.97
N ASN A 561 -12.82 -9.88 14.15
CA ASN A 561 -12.55 -8.70 14.98
C ASN A 561 -11.78 -7.64 14.18
N LEU A 562 -10.74 -8.05 13.45
CA LEU A 562 -9.94 -7.15 12.61
C LEU A 562 -10.79 -6.48 11.52
N LYS A 563 -11.71 -7.22 10.87
CA LYS A 563 -12.65 -6.64 9.89
C LYS A 563 -13.65 -5.69 10.55
N MET A 564 -14.12 -5.97 11.77
CA MET A 564 -14.97 -5.05 12.52
C MET A 564 -14.24 -3.73 12.77
N GLN A 565 -12.97 -3.79 13.21
CA GLN A 565 -12.18 -2.58 13.46
C GLN A 565 -11.87 -1.79 12.18
N LEU A 566 -11.65 -2.49 11.06
CA LEU A 566 -11.51 -1.84 9.75
C LEU A 566 -12.80 -1.14 9.32
N ALA A 567 -13.96 -1.78 9.52
CA ALA A 567 -15.25 -1.16 9.24
C ALA A 567 -15.51 0.06 10.11
N ASP A 568 -15.11 0.03 11.39
CA ASP A 568 -15.18 1.17 12.30
C ASP A 568 -14.27 2.33 11.82
N ALA A 569 -13.04 2.01 11.41
CA ALA A 569 -12.14 3.02 10.84
C ALA A 569 -12.69 3.64 9.55
N TYR A 570 -13.34 2.85 8.68
CA TYR A 570 -14.02 3.38 7.50
C TYR A 570 -15.15 4.34 7.85
N LEU A 571 -15.99 3.97 8.82
CA LEU A 571 -17.07 4.80 9.32
C LEU A 571 -16.55 6.15 9.83
N GLU A 572 -15.52 6.13 10.68
CA GLU A 572 -14.91 7.35 11.24
C GLU A 572 -14.19 8.20 10.18
N SER A 573 -13.76 7.60 9.05
CA SER A 573 -13.19 8.31 7.89
C SER A 573 -14.24 8.82 6.88
N GLY A 574 -15.54 8.65 7.17
CA GLY A 574 -16.63 9.07 6.27
C GLY A 574 -16.88 8.13 5.08
N LYS A 575 -16.22 6.97 5.02
CA LYS A 575 -16.35 5.96 3.96
C LYS A 575 -17.47 4.96 4.27
N TYR A 576 -18.72 5.46 4.26
CA TYR A 576 -19.88 4.72 4.76
C TYR A 576 -20.21 3.47 3.93
N ILE A 577 -20.05 3.53 2.61
CA ILE A 577 -20.30 2.40 1.70
C ILE A 577 -19.34 1.24 2.03
N GLU A 578 -18.07 1.57 2.23
CA GLU A 578 -17.01 0.64 2.59
C GLU A 578 -17.20 0.04 3.98
N ALA A 579 -17.61 0.87 4.95
CA ALA A 579 -17.96 0.44 6.30
C ALA A 579 -19.11 -0.57 6.27
N ARG A 580 -20.23 -0.24 5.59
CA ARG A 580 -21.40 -1.13 5.47
C ARG A 580 -21.03 -2.44 4.82
N ARG A 581 -20.36 -2.40 3.68
CA ARG A 581 -19.99 -3.61 2.93
C ARG A 581 -19.11 -4.52 3.78
N THR A 582 -18.11 -3.96 4.47
CA THR A 582 -17.22 -4.73 5.35
C THR A 582 -17.96 -5.35 6.52
N ALA A 583 -18.95 -4.65 7.10
CA ALA A 583 -19.79 -5.16 8.19
C ALA A 583 -20.76 -6.27 7.73
N GLU A 584 -21.39 -6.13 6.56
CA GLU A 584 -22.28 -7.17 6.02
C GLU A 584 -21.50 -8.45 5.65
N GLU A 585 -20.29 -8.32 5.12
CA GLU A 585 -19.41 -9.48 4.87
C GLU A 585 -19.12 -10.30 6.14
N ILE A 586 -19.23 -9.72 7.34
CA ILE A 586 -19.05 -10.42 8.62
C ILE A 586 -20.32 -11.19 9.01
N LYS A 587 -21.48 -10.65 8.67
CA LYS A 587 -22.78 -11.23 9.02
C LYS A 587 -23.00 -12.58 8.34
N ASP A 588 -22.47 -12.78 7.14
CA ASP A 588 -22.65 -14.00 6.36
C ASP A 588 -21.59 -15.09 6.64
N VAL A 589 -20.73 -14.89 7.64
CA VAL A 589 -19.64 -15.83 7.96
C VAL A 589 -20.14 -16.99 8.82
N GLU A 590 -19.92 -18.22 8.34
CA GLU A 590 -20.38 -19.48 8.97
C GLU A 590 -19.79 -19.72 10.38
N TYR A 591 -18.56 -19.29 10.64
CA TYR A 591 -17.80 -19.56 11.87
C TYR A 591 -17.71 -18.34 12.82
N LYS A 592 -18.61 -17.36 12.67
CA LYS A 592 -18.64 -16.20 13.58
C LYS A 592 -19.00 -16.63 15.01
N SER A 593 -18.30 -16.08 15.99
CA SER A 593 -18.63 -16.28 17.41
C SER A 593 -19.85 -15.46 17.78
N GLU A 594 -20.85 -16.10 18.42
CA GLU A 594 -22.03 -15.41 18.95
C GLU A 594 -21.65 -14.27 19.90
N ARG A 595 -20.54 -14.42 20.64
CA ARG A 595 -19.99 -13.39 21.54
C ARG A 595 -19.58 -12.09 20.84
N MET A 596 -19.34 -12.10 19.53
CA MET A 596 -18.99 -10.88 18.77
C MET A 596 -20.21 -10.14 18.20
N MET A 597 -21.38 -10.80 18.16
CA MET A 597 -22.57 -10.27 17.50
C MET A 597 -23.07 -8.94 18.10
N PRO A 598 -23.07 -8.72 19.43
CA PRO A 598 -23.45 -7.42 19.99
C PRO A 598 -22.64 -6.26 19.43
N SER A 599 -21.31 -6.40 19.39
CA SER A 599 -20.40 -5.40 18.85
C SER A 599 -20.66 -5.11 17.36
N LEU A 600 -20.94 -6.15 16.57
CA LEU A 600 -21.29 -5.98 15.16
C LEU A 600 -22.59 -5.17 15.00
N TYR A 601 -23.60 -5.44 15.82
CA TYR A 601 -24.86 -4.69 15.79
C TYR A 601 -24.71 -3.23 16.27
N MET A 602 -23.83 -2.96 17.26
CA MET A 602 -23.49 -1.59 17.63
C MET A 602 -22.80 -0.84 16.48
N LEU A 603 -21.90 -1.50 15.74
CA LEU A 603 -21.26 -0.94 14.56
C LEU A 603 -22.29 -0.67 13.44
N LEU A 604 -23.15 -1.65 13.13
CA LEU A 604 -24.22 -1.50 12.14
C LEU A 604 -25.15 -0.35 12.51
N SER A 605 -25.49 -0.19 13.80
CA SER A 605 -26.29 0.93 14.28
C SER A 605 -25.63 2.28 14.00
N ARG A 606 -24.32 2.42 14.23
CA ARG A 606 -23.60 3.66 13.89
C ARG A 606 -23.53 3.92 12.38
N ILE A 607 -23.42 2.86 11.56
CA ILE A 607 -23.46 2.97 10.10
C ILE A 607 -24.88 3.37 9.64
N ASP A 608 -25.92 2.75 10.18
CA ASP A 608 -27.32 3.09 9.91
C ASP A 608 -27.61 4.54 10.32
N GLU A 609 -27.07 5.00 11.46
CA GLU A 609 -27.17 6.39 11.91
C GLU A 609 -26.53 7.37 10.90
N ALA A 610 -25.33 7.05 10.40
CA ALA A 610 -24.63 7.88 9.43
C ALA A 610 -25.37 7.97 8.09
N GLU A 611 -26.07 6.91 7.67
CA GLU A 611 -26.78 6.87 6.40
C GLU A 611 -28.23 7.37 6.46
N ARG A 612 -28.94 7.13 7.57
CA ARG A 612 -30.40 7.31 7.69
C ARG A 612 -30.82 8.17 8.87
N GLY A 613 -29.85 8.72 9.62
CA GLY A 613 -30.09 9.47 10.85
C GLY A 613 -30.43 8.56 12.05
N ALA A 614 -30.63 9.19 13.21
CA ALA A 614 -30.77 8.50 14.50
C ALA A 614 -31.93 7.47 14.56
N GLU A 615 -33.04 7.71 13.85
CA GLU A 615 -34.15 6.75 13.77
C GLU A 615 -33.75 5.45 13.06
N GLY A 616 -32.95 5.53 11.99
CA GLY A 616 -32.47 4.35 11.28
C GLY A 616 -31.57 3.43 12.10
N ALA A 617 -30.97 3.97 13.18
CA ALA A 617 -30.02 3.28 14.04
C ALA A 617 -30.66 2.44 15.16
N ILE A 618 -31.95 2.69 15.47
CA ILE A 618 -32.66 2.12 16.63
C ILE A 618 -32.73 0.60 16.55
N GLU A 619 -33.13 0.04 15.41
CA GLU A 619 -33.31 -1.42 15.25
C GLU A 619 -32.00 -2.17 15.48
N SER A 620 -30.91 -1.72 14.86
CA SER A 620 -29.58 -2.32 15.04
C SER A 620 -29.07 -2.14 16.49
N ALA A 621 -29.34 -1.01 17.13
CA ALA A 621 -28.99 -0.81 18.53
C ALA A 621 -29.77 -1.75 19.47
N LEU A 622 -31.07 -1.92 19.25
CA LEU A 622 -31.89 -2.85 20.02
C LEU A 622 -31.40 -4.30 19.84
N ARG A 623 -31.04 -4.71 18.62
CA ARG A 623 -30.44 -6.04 18.37
C ARG A 623 -29.17 -6.26 19.16
N SER A 624 -28.33 -5.24 19.35
CA SER A 624 -27.13 -5.36 20.19
C SER A 624 -27.46 -5.70 21.66
N VAL A 625 -28.56 -5.14 22.20
CA VAL A 625 -29.06 -5.43 23.55
C VAL A 625 -29.58 -6.87 23.63
N VAL A 626 -30.45 -7.26 22.69
CA VAL A 626 -31.03 -8.62 22.66
C VAL A 626 -29.93 -9.67 22.60
N MET A 627 -28.98 -9.53 21.67
CA MET A 627 -27.86 -10.45 21.56
C MET A 627 -26.98 -10.47 22.81
N SER A 628 -26.77 -9.32 23.47
CA SER A 628 -25.98 -9.27 24.71
C SER A 628 -26.64 -10.07 25.82
N MET A 629 -27.97 -9.93 25.97
CA MET A 629 -28.73 -10.68 26.96
C MET A 629 -28.74 -12.18 26.67
N GLU A 630 -28.84 -12.58 25.40
CA GLU A 630 -28.82 -13.99 24.99
C GLU A 630 -27.45 -14.64 25.23
N VAL A 631 -26.37 -13.94 24.88
CA VAL A 631 -25.02 -14.51 24.87
C VAL A 631 -24.31 -14.39 26.22
N PHE A 632 -24.45 -13.26 26.90
CA PHE A 632 -23.74 -12.96 28.15
C PHE A 632 -24.64 -12.95 29.38
N GLY A 633 -25.95 -13.03 29.19
CA GLY A 633 -26.95 -12.94 30.25
C GLY A 633 -27.35 -11.50 30.57
N LYS A 634 -28.49 -11.37 31.26
CA LYS A 634 -29.10 -10.08 31.62
C LYS A 634 -28.19 -9.19 32.49
N TRP A 635 -27.36 -9.82 33.32
CA TRP A 635 -26.51 -9.14 34.31
C TRP A 635 -25.04 -9.32 33.94
N SER A 636 -24.61 -8.62 32.90
CA SER A 636 -23.24 -8.67 32.38
C SER A 636 -22.77 -7.28 31.93
N ASP A 637 -21.46 -7.05 31.93
CA ASP A 637 -20.87 -5.81 31.43
C ASP A 637 -21.30 -5.50 29.99
N TRP A 638 -21.43 -6.53 29.15
CA TRP A 638 -21.87 -6.42 27.76
C TRP A 638 -23.32 -5.96 27.64
N THR A 639 -24.20 -6.46 28.50
CA THR A 639 -25.60 -6.02 28.54
C THR A 639 -25.70 -4.57 29.01
N VAL A 640 -24.95 -4.18 30.06
CA VAL A 640 -24.89 -2.79 30.54
C VAL A 640 -24.41 -1.85 29.42
N ASN A 641 -23.33 -2.20 28.74
CA ASN A 641 -22.77 -1.39 27.66
C ASN A 641 -23.73 -1.25 26.47
N SER A 642 -24.41 -2.34 26.08
CA SER A 642 -25.39 -2.30 24.99
C SER A 642 -26.63 -1.49 25.34
N LEU A 643 -27.10 -1.57 26.59
CA LEU A 643 -28.21 -0.72 27.08
C LEU A 643 -27.82 0.75 27.09
N ASP A 644 -26.62 1.10 27.55
CA ASP A 644 -26.11 2.47 27.51
C ASP A 644 -25.98 3.00 26.07
N PHE A 645 -25.49 2.17 25.16
CA PHE A 645 -25.42 2.51 23.74
C PHE A 645 -26.82 2.73 23.14
N TYR A 646 -27.76 1.83 23.40
CA TYR A 646 -29.13 1.94 22.91
C TYR A 646 -29.85 3.18 23.46
N TYR A 647 -29.70 3.45 24.76
CA TYR A 647 -30.18 4.69 25.40
C TYR A 647 -29.71 5.93 24.63
N LYS A 648 -28.42 6.01 24.27
CA LYS A 648 -27.85 7.15 23.56
C LYS A 648 -28.43 7.32 22.16
N VAL A 649 -28.69 6.21 21.46
CA VAL A 649 -29.34 6.22 20.15
C VAL A 649 -30.78 6.74 20.27
N LEU A 650 -31.56 6.21 21.23
CA LEU A 650 -32.93 6.67 21.48
C LEU A 650 -32.99 8.16 21.83
N LYS A 651 -32.06 8.64 22.66
CA LYS A 651 -31.97 10.06 23.00
C LYS A 651 -31.71 10.93 21.77
N ARG A 652 -30.80 10.53 20.87
CA ARG A 652 -30.53 11.25 19.62
C ARG A 652 -31.71 11.19 18.64
N ALA A 653 -32.49 10.11 18.66
CA ALA A 653 -33.73 9.98 17.89
C ALA A 653 -34.93 10.74 18.51
N GLY A 654 -34.76 11.36 19.68
CA GLY A 654 -35.85 12.08 20.37
C GLY A 654 -36.88 11.16 21.06
N ARG A 655 -36.58 9.86 21.23
CA ARG A 655 -37.44 8.85 21.87
C ARG A 655 -37.27 8.89 23.41
N VAL A 656 -37.59 10.02 24.04
CA VAL A 656 -37.25 10.31 25.45
C VAL A 656 -37.84 9.28 26.43
N ASP A 657 -39.11 8.90 26.27
CA ASP A 657 -39.78 7.97 27.19
C ASP A 657 -39.24 6.53 27.10
N GLU A 658 -38.83 6.11 25.90
CA GLU A 658 -38.14 4.83 25.71
C GLU A 658 -36.74 4.88 26.29
N ALA A 659 -36.01 5.97 26.07
CA ALA A 659 -34.68 6.17 26.63
C ALA A 659 -34.69 6.08 28.17
N MET A 660 -35.70 6.67 28.83
CA MET A 660 -35.84 6.61 30.28
C MET A 660 -36.08 5.18 30.80
N ARG A 661 -36.87 4.37 30.09
CA ARG A 661 -37.06 2.95 30.44
C ARG A 661 -35.77 2.15 30.33
N VAL A 662 -35.01 2.38 29.26
CA VAL A 662 -33.72 1.71 29.05
C VAL A 662 -32.71 2.09 30.15
N VAL A 663 -32.73 3.33 30.64
CA VAL A 663 -31.90 3.74 31.78
C VAL A 663 -32.25 2.96 33.05
N GLN A 664 -33.55 2.73 33.33
CA GLN A 664 -33.97 1.93 34.48
C GLN A 664 -33.47 0.49 34.37
N ASP A 665 -33.60 -0.13 33.19
CA ASP A 665 -33.11 -1.48 32.94
C ASP A 665 -31.57 -1.56 33.05
N ARG A 666 -30.86 -0.55 32.55
CA ARG A 666 -29.41 -0.41 32.64
C ARG A 666 -28.97 -0.31 34.10
N ASP A 667 -29.62 0.55 34.87
CA ASP A 667 -29.26 0.79 36.27
C ASP A 667 -29.51 -0.45 37.13
N LEU A 668 -30.63 -1.16 36.91
CA LEU A 668 -30.89 -2.46 37.52
C LEU A 668 -29.81 -3.49 37.14
N ALA A 669 -29.36 -3.49 35.88
CA ALA A 669 -28.32 -4.40 35.43
C ALA A 669 -26.96 -4.10 36.08
N ILE A 670 -26.63 -2.82 36.30
CA ILE A 670 -25.42 -2.41 37.02
C ILE A 670 -25.48 -2.88 38.47
N GLU A 671 -26.62 -2.65 39.16
CA GLU A 671 -26.82 -3.08 40.54
C GLU A 671 -26.60 -4.60 40.68
N LYS A 672 -27.29 -5.40 39.85
CA LYS A 672 -27.17 -6.87 39.90
C LYS A 672 -25.82 -7.40 39.47
N LEU A 673 -25.12 -6.69 38.60
CA LEU A 673 -23.74 -7.03 38.25
C LEU A 673 -22.81 -6.78 39.45
N CYS A 674 -22.97 -5.67 40.16
CA CYS A 674 -22.19 -5.38 41.37
C CYS A 674 -22.40 -6.45 42.44
N ASP A 675 -23.65 -6.81 42.72
CA ASP A 675 -24.00 -7.89 43.66
C ASP A 675 -23.30 -9.20 43.29
N LYS A 676 -23.37 -9.59 42.01
CA LYS A 676 -22.73 -10.81 41.49
C LYS A 676 -21.20 -10.79 41.64
N LEU A 677 -20.56 -9.64 41.42
CA LEU A 677 -19.11 -9.50 41.55
C LEU A 677 -18.67 -9.62 43.01
N GLU A 678 -19.49 -9.18 43.97
CA GLU A 678 -19.25 -9.35 45.40
C GLU A 678 -19.45 -10.80 45.85
N ASP A 679 -20.52 -11.45 45.39
CA ASP A 679 -20.81 -12.86 45.69
C ASP A 679 -19.78 -13.82 45.08
N SER A 680 -19.15 -13.44 43.95
CA SER A 680 -18.03 -14.18 43.36
C SER A 680 -16.73 -14.11 44.18
N GLY A 681 -16.75 -13.33 45.28
CA GLY A 681 -15.71 -13.28 46.29
C GLY A 681 -15.66 -14.55 47.14
N ILE A 682 -14.88 -15.54 46.69
CA ILE A 682 -14.22 -16.47 47.61
C ILE A 682 -13.39 -15.64 48.60
N THR A 683 -13.67 -15.90 49.88
CA THR A 683 -13.03 -15.46 51.12
C THR A 683 -11.59 -14.96 50.98
N VAL A 684 -11.37 -13.69 51.33
CA VAL A 684 -10.07 -13.23 51.82
C VAL A 684 -10.10 -13.48 53.32
N SER A 685 -9.38 -14.50 53.78
CA SER A 685 -8.95 -14.54 55.17
C SER A 685 -8.08 -13.31 55.43
N ASP A 686 -8.38 -12.63 56.54
CA ASP A 686 -7.72 -11.41 57.07
C ASP A 686 -6.23 -11.26 56.80
#